data_AF-A0A3C1PKP7-F1
#
_entry.id   AF-A0A3C1PKP7-F1
#
_cell.length_a   1.000
_cell.length_b   1.000
_cell.length_c   1.000
_cell.angle_alpha   90.00
_cell.angle_beta   90.00
_cell.angle_gamma   90.00
#
_symmetry.space_group_name_H-M   'P 1'
#
loop_
_entity.id
_entity.type
_entity.pdbx_description
1 polymer ?
#
loop_
_entity_poly.entity_id
_entity_poly.type
_entity_poly.pdbx_seq_one_letter_code
_entity_poly.pdbx_strand_id
1 'polypeptide(L)'
;SEGGSLSVSRFDVGGAAVSNGLKGFIYGERGVWRPGDSIYLTFVLAENLAPLPAHHPVVFELTDPQSKFVTKIIETKSATGFYNFRTATAAEAPTGNYLATVSVGGAKFTKTIKIETVKPNRLKIDFKFPSDYLVRNVPVAAKMAVKWLHGAIASDLNTTVQVTVKQSQTKFKGYTDYTFDDASKVFSAEEQNVVTAKTDAAGLLNFQAKLDIGNNAPGMLNASFVTKVFEKGGDFSIDQMNVPYYPYAEMVGIKLPKGDEARGMLLTDTAHRVDLVILNPEGKNVAETREVEVAFYKLEWRWWWDKNEDYLPNFEGSYAPEAISKKVIKVTGGKGAWSIKVKYPDWGRYLVYAKNLQTGHSSTKIVYIDWPGWAGRAGKDQEGAAMLSFDTDKKLYKTGETINVTIPGSNKGRALVTLENGSGIVDARWVETQAGNSTFSFVATEAMTPNVFIHVSLLQPHAQTENDLPIRMYGIIPVDIENPATKLQPILAAPDVTEPEKEFTVTVSEANNQQMTYTLAVVDEGLLGLTRFKTPNPWTTFYAREALGVRTWDMFDYVIGAYGGKMERLLSIGGGEDAIIDKANKAKRFDPVVLFYGPFTLKGGKKTHQIKLPKYIGEVRVMVVAGNSKAYGSAEKQIPVKSSLMAMTTLPRVVGPGETMKLPVTVFAGSDAVKNVSLKITTNSLVSVTGEASKQVEFTVQGEKMAYFDLKIGDKTGIAKITVEAESGGFKSVSETEIDVRNANSLVSNAYAYEIEPGANLKADFSSFGLPGTNTAKLEISGVPPINIEKHLKYLITYPHGCVEQTTSSVFPQLFLNDITTLSKEQKLQTEKNIGEGIKQLTKFQLYNGGMAYWPGSSDADAWGSIYAYHFLVEAKNKGYTVPNELFNGLTKFLAEQASNWTDEGNRAQLIQAYRLYVLALAGKPERSAMNRLQQNENLDNDAKWRLAAAFQITGKSKIAEELIAGLKFEVPKYFEMGASFGSDVRDKAMMLETLVLMRKSTQAVSLMVEVSEALSVQTMYPTQTAAYALIAASKYITAYALTDKVNASYEYNGKNIEIVADKPIAIVDLPLSGSGAQKLQIKNNGKGVLFAKVVVSGIPAADESIAAANSGIIIETVYTDLDGKTVDISKLKAGTDFTAVVRVTNSGNKGDYEQLALTQVFASGWEIINGRIFETDEEGNQKSAADYIDVRDDRVYTYFSLRNSETKTFKVTLNATYNGRFR
;
A
#
# COMPACT_ATOMS: atom_id res chain seq x y z
N SER A 1 -6.11 10.00 -33.78
CA SER A 1 -5.42 11.20 -34.33
C SER A 1 -6.15 12.42 -33.82
N GLU A 2 -5.51 13.23 -32.97
CA GLU A 2 -6.17 14.35 -32.28
C GLU A 2 -5.58 15.72 -32.64
N GLY A 3 -4.29 15.78 -33.03
CA GLY A 3 -3.59 17.00 -33.45
C GLY A 3 -4.04 17.51 -34.82
N GLY A 4 -5.24 18.08 -34.88
CA GLY A 4 -5.80 18.74 -36.06
C GLY A 4 -7.15 19.43 -35.82
N SER A 5 -7.67 19.43 -34.59
CA SER A 5 -8.82 20.26 -34.19
C SER A 5 -8.36 21.66 -33.77
N LEU A 6 -9.23 22.65 -33.95
CA LEU A 6 -8.99 24.06 -33.60
C LEU A 6 -8.43 24.25 -32.17
N SER A 7 -7.44 25.14 -32.05
CA SER A 7 -6.66 25.36 -30.83
C SER A 7 -7.43 26.13 -29.75
N VAL A 8 -8.29 25.43 -29.00
CA VAL A 8 -9.05 26.00 -27.86
C VAL A 8 -8.21 26.44 -26.65
N SER A 9 -6.89 26.21 -26.65
CA SER A 9 -5.99 26.44 -25.51
C SER A 9 -5.70 27.92 -25.17
N ARG A 10 -6.48 28.88 -25.70
CA ARG A 10 -6.43 30.31 -25.30
C ARG A 10 -7.66 30.74 -24.50
N PHE A 11 -8.62 29.83 -24.29
CA PHE A 11 -9.91 30.08 -23.65
C PHE A 11 -10.01 29.31 -22.32
N ASP A 12 -10.90 29.73 -21.43
CA ASP A 12 -11.12 29.07 -20.14
C ASP A 12 -11.99 27.80 -20.29
N VAL A 13 -11.45 26.78 -20.97
CA VAL A 13 -12.13 25.52 -21.33
C VAL A 13 -11.83 24.34 -20.39
N GLY A 14 -11.13 24.59 -19.28
CA GLY A 14 -10.76 23.56 -18.31
C GLY A 14 -11.88 23.16 -17.34
N GLY A 15 -11.83 21.93 -16.84
CA GLY A 15 -12.77 21.37 -15.88
C GLY A 15 -12.61 19.85 -15.75
N ALA A 16 -13.60 19.17 -15.18
CA ALA A 16 -13.67 17.71 -15.12
C ALA A 16 -13.98 17.10 -16.50
N ALA A 17 -13.28 16.02 -16.87
CA ALA A 17 -13.53 15.29 -18.12
C ALA A 17 -14.65 14.25 -17.94
N VAL A 18 -15.54 14.13 -18.93
CA VAL A 18 -16.62 13.13 -18.96
C VAL A 18 -16.14 11.84 -19.62
N SER A 19 -16.19 10.70 -18.91
CA SER A 19 -15.65 9.42 -19.38
C SER A 19 -16.68 8.67 -20.23
N ASN A 20 -16.46 8.59 -21.54
CA ASN A 20 -17.32 7.86 -22.50
C ASN A 20 -18.82 8.19 -22.40
N GLY A 21 -19.18 9.43 -22.06
CA GLY A 21 -20.57 9.84 -21.85
C GLY A 21 -21.22 9.21 -20.61
N LEU A 22 -20.46 8.89 -19.55
CA LEU A 22 -20.99 8.50 -18.25
C LEU A 22 -20.29 9.26 -17.11
N LYS A 23 -21.05 9.52 -16.04
CA LYS A 23 -20.52 10.04 -14.77
C LYS A 23 -20.82 9.05 -13.65
N GLY A 24 -19.81 8.73 -12.86
CA GLY A 24 -19.91 7.82 -11.72
C GLY A 24 -19.11 8.32 -10.52
N PHE A 25 -19.61 8.08 -9.31
CA PHE A 25 -19.00 8.52 -8.05
C PHE A 25 -18.90 7.34 -7.08
N ILE A 26 -17.68 7.00 -6.66
CA ILE A 26 -17.42 5.96 -5.65
C ILE A 26 -17.14 6.63 -4.30
N TYR A 27 -17.85 6.22 -3.25
CA TYR A 27 -17.56 6.57 -1.87
C TYR A 27 -17.53 5.35 -0.96
N GLY A 28 -16.89 5.48 0.20
CA GLY A 28 -16.95 4.52 1.29
C GLY A 28 -17.58 5.16 2.52
N GLU A 29 -17.75 4.39 3.59
CA GLU A 29 -18.28 4.85 4.87
C GLU A 29 -17.25 5.62 5.73
N ARG A 30 -15.96 5.49 5.41
CA ARG A 30 -14.81 6.10 6.10
C ARG A 30 -13.64 6.32 5.14
N GLY A 31 -12.53 6.88 5.64
CA GLY A 31 -11.32 7.15 4.83
C GLY A 31 -10.22 6.09 4.93
N VAL A 32 -10.24 5.24 5.96
CA VAL A 32 -9.23 4.21 6.23
C VAL A 32 -9.86 2.97 6.88
N TRP A 33 -9.35 1.78 6.53
CA TRP A 33 -9.75 0.48 7.04
C TRP A 33 -8.54 -0.25 7.62
N ARG A 34 -8.75 -1.32 8.40
CA ARG A 34 -7.68 -2.26 8.81
C ARG A 34 -7.79 -3.56 8.01
N PRO A 35 -6.69 -4.34 7.85
CA PRO A 35 -6.79 -5.71 7.33
C PRO A 35 -7.84 -6.52 8.10
N GLY A 36 -8.78 -7.14 7.40
CA GLY A 36 -9.88 -7.92 7.99
C GLY A 36 -11.14 -7.14 8.38
N ASP A 37 -11.15 -5.80 8.28
CA ASP A 37 -12.39 -5.03 8.48
C ASP A 37 -13.36 -5.20 7.28
N SER A 38 -14.67 -5.07 7.53
CA SER A 38 -15.65 -4.87 6.45
C SER A 38 -15.45 -3.51 5.78
N ILE A 39 -15.61 -3.47 4.45
CA ILE A 39 -15.52 -2.31 3.58
C ILE A 39 -16.89 -2.11 2.92
N TYR A 40 -17.48 -0.91 3.01
CA TYR A 40 -18.81 -0.61 2.46
C TYR A 40 -18.71 0.48 1.37
N LEU A 41 -18.38 0.07 0.14
CA LEU A 41 -18.27 1.01 -0.97
C LEU A 41 -19.61 1.15 -1.68
N THR A 42 -20.03 2.39 -1.93
CA THR A 42 -21.20 2.70 -2.77
C THR A 42 -20.75 3.41 -4.03
N PHE A 43 -21.23 2.91 -5.16
CA PHE A 43 -21.10 3.56 -6.46
C PHE A 43 -22.45 4.17 -6.84
N VAL A 44 -22.43 5.46 -7.19
CA VAL A 44 -23.57 6.16 -7.77
C VAL A 44 -23.29 6.39 -9.24
N LEU A 45 -24.19 5.95 -10.12
CA LEU A 45 -24.19 6.24 -11.54
C LEU A 45 -25.20 7.34 -11.86
N ALA A 46 -24.80 8.38 -12.60
CA ALA A 46 -25.73 9.42 -13.03
C ALA A 46 -26.51 8.99 -14.30
N GLU A 47 -27.84 9.10 -14.25
CA GLU A 47 -28.80 8.58 -15.25
C GLU A 47 -28.83 9.36 -16.59
N ASN A 48 -27.84 10.20 -16.88
CA ASN A 48 -28.02 11.37 -17.76
C ASN A 48 -27.93 11.16 -19.28
N LEU A 49 -27.27 10.11 -19.78
CA LEU A 49 -26.77 10.09 -21.17
C LEU A 49 -27.30 8.93 -22.04
N ALA A 50 -27.69 7.82 -21.43
CA ALA A 50 -28.68 6.87 -21.96
C ALA A 50 -29.20 6.02 -20.79
N PRO A 51 -30.47 5.59 -20.78
CA PRO A 51 -30.92 4.57 -19.84
C PRO A 51 -30.18 3.27 -20.14
N LEU A 52 -29.41 2.76 -19.17
CA LEU A 52 -28.80 1.43 -19.28
C LEU A 52 -29.91 0.38 -19.47
N PRO A 53 -29.67 -0.69 -20.26
CA PRO A 53 -30.58 -1.84 -20.31
C PRO A 53 -30.87 -2.37 -18.90
N ALA A 54 -32.10 -2.83 -18.68
CA ALA A 54 -32.44 -3.52 -17.44
C ALA A 54 -31.47 -4.71 -17.24
N HIS A 55 -30.91 -4.81 -16.03
CA HIS A 55 -29.88 -5.79 -15.66
C HIS A 55 -28.52 -5.67 -16.36
N HIS A 56 -28.17 -4.49 -16.89
CA HIS A 56 -26.80 -4.20 -17.32
C HIS A 56 -25.80 -4.40 -16.15
N PRO A 57 -24.69 -5.15 -16.36
CA PRO A 57 -23.74 -5.44 -15.30
C PRO A 57 -22.84 -4.25 -14.98
N VAL A 58 -22.76 -3.91 -13.70
CA VAL A 58 -21.76 -3.01 -13.12
C VAL A 58 -20.75 -3.87 -12.36
N VAL A 59 -19.48 -3.78 -12.75
CA VAL A 59 -18.42 -4.68 -12.29
C VAL A 59 -17.48 -3.90 -11.37
N PHE A 60 -17.50 -4.23 -10.08
CA PHE A 60 -16.52 -3.79 -9.10
C PHE A 60 -15.35 -4.77 -9.05
N GLU A 61 -14.12 -4.24 -9.05
CA GLU A 61 -12.87 -4.96 -8.88
C GLU A 61 -12.01 -4.20 -7.85
N LEU A 62 -11.44 -4.90 -6.88
CA LEU A 62 -10.49 -4.34 -5.91
C LEU A 62 -9.10 -4.92 -6.17
N THR A 63 -8.06 -4.08 -6.17
CA THR A 63 -6.66 -4.52 -6.19
C THR A 63 -5.87 -4.04 -4.97
N ASP A 64 -4.83 -4.79 -4.61
CA ASP A 64 -3.90 -4.48 -3.52
C ASP A 64 -2.86 -3.39 -3.93
N PRO A 65 -1.98 -2.93 -3.00
CA PRO A 65 -0.94 -1.94 -3.31
C PRO A 65 0.09 -2.41 -4.34
N GLN A 66 0.21 -3.72 -4.55
CA GLN A 66 1.02 -4.38 -5.57
C GLN A 66 0.25 -4.59 -6.89
N SER A 67 -0.92 -3.93 -7.04
CA SER A 67 -1.84 -4.00 -8.19
C SER A 67 -2.41 -5.40 -8.47
N LYS A 68 -2.36 -6.33 -7.51
CA LYS A 68 -2.93 -7.67 -7.66
C LYS A 68 -4.42 -7.68 -7.37
N PHE A 69 -5.14 -8.53 -8.07
CA PHE A 69 -6.56 -8.76 -7.85
C PHE A 69 -6.85 -9.30 -6.43
N VAL A 70 -7.85 -8.72 -5.75
CA VAL A 70 -8.30 -9.12 -4.40
C VAL A 70 -9.74 -9.63 -4.41
N THR A 71 -10.64 -8.97 -5.15
CA THR A 71 -12.05 -9.39 -5.24
C THR A 71 -12.78 -8.78 -6.44
N LYS A 72 -13.84 -9.44 -6.89
CA LYS A 72 -14.76 -9.01 -7.95
C LYS A 72 -16.20 -9.15 -7.47
N ILE A 73 -17.01 -8.12 -7.70
CA ILE A 73 -18.45 -8.15 -7.44
C ILE A 73 -19.16 -7.63 -8.69
N ILE A 74 -20.17 -8.36 -9.17
CA ILE A 74 -20.95 -7.97 -10.35
C ILE A 74 -22.38 -7.70 -9.90
N GLU A 75 -22.80 -6.44 -9.94
CA GLU A 75 -24.17 -6.06 -9.62
C GLU A 75 -24.97 -5.74 -10.89
N THR A 76 -26.20 -6.25 -10.95
CA THR A 76 -27.15 -6.04 -12.07
C THR A 76 -28.40 -5.28 -11.64
N LYS A 77 -28.40 -4.74 -10.42
CA LYS A 77 -29.52 -4.01 -9.82
C LYS A 77 -28.99 -2.82 -9.03
N SER A 78 -29.72 -1.72 -9.08
CA SER A 78 -29.48 -0.52 -8.27
C SER A 78 -30.80 0.10 -7.83
N ALA A 79 -30.76 0.89 -6.76
CA ALA A 79 -31.84 1.80 -6.41
C ALA A 79 -31.50 3.18 -6.99
N THR A 80 -32.12 3.56 -8.11
CA THR A 80 -31.88 4.83 -8.83
C THR A 80 -30.39 5.16 -8.95
N GLY A 81 -29.61 4.25 -9.55
CA GLY A 81 -28.18 4.41 -9.77
C GLY A 81 -27.26 4.09 -8.58
N PHE A 82 -27.77 3.80 -7.39
CA PHE A 82 -26.95 3.37 -6.23
C PHE A 82 -26.69 1.86 -6.25
N TYR A 83 -25.42 1.48 -6.36
CA TYR A 83 -24.89 0.11 -6.26
C TYR A 83 -24.04 -0.01 -4.98
N ASN A 84 -24.23 -1.07 -4.19
CA ASN A 84 -23.53 -1.29 -2.92
C ASN A 84 -22.57 -2.49 -3.04
N PHE A 85 -21.27 -2.23 -2.95
CA PHE A 85 -20.19 -3.20 -3.00
C PHE A 85 -19.61 -3.40 -1.59
N ARG A 86 -20.18 -4.36 -0.86
CA ARG A 86 -19.68 -4.80 0.44
C ARG A 86 -18.62 -5.89 0.27
N THR A 87 -17.44 -5.68 0.85
CA THR A 87 -16.37 -6.68 0.87
C THR A 87 -15.54 -6.62 2.16
N ALA A 88 -14.46 -7.38 2.26
CA ALA A 88 -13.44 -7.33 3.30
C ALA A 88 -12.11 -7.84 2.74
N THR A 89 -10.98 -7.42 3.31
CA THR A 89 -9.68 -8.08 3.10
C THR A 89 -9.47 -9.21 4.10
N ALA A 90 -8.42 -10.01 3.93
CA ALA A 90 -7.98 -10.94 4.97
C ALA A 90 -7.32 -10.19 6.15
N ALA A 91 -7.28 -10.79 7.34
CA ALA A 91 -6.75 -10.15 8.56
C ALA A 91 -5.21 -10.00 8.55
N GLU A 92 -4.55 -10.73 7.66
CA GLU A 92 -3.12 -10.76 7.41
C GLU A 92 -2.71 -9.98 6.13
N ALA A 93 -3.68 -9.45 5.38
CA ALA A 93 -3.47 -8.71 4.14
C ALA A 93 -2.44 -7.56 4.28
N PRO A 94 -1.72 -7.20 3.20
CA PRO A 94 -0.72 -6.12 3.23
C PRO A 94 -1.38 -4.77 3.52
N THR A 95 -0.63 -3.87 4.16
CA THR A 95 -1.05 -2.49 4.37
C THR A 95 -0.64 -1.58 3.20
N GLY A 96 -1.41 -0.51 2.96
CA GLY A 96 -1.13 0.49 1.93
C GLY A 96 -2.39 0.97 1.18
N ASN A 97 -2.13 1.51 -0.02
CA ASN A 97 -3.16 2.04 -0.93
C ASN A 97 -3.71 0.96 -1.87
N TYR A 98 -4.93 0.49 -1.61
CA TYR A 98 -5.67 -0.41 -2.51
C TYR A 98 -6.42 0.41 -3.57
N LEU A 99 -6.73 -0.17 -4.74
CA LEU A 99 -7.47 0.51 -5.81
C LEU A 99 -8.81 -0.18 -6.06
N ALA A 100 -9.90 0.51 -5.72
CA ALA A 100 -11.25 0.15 -6.14
C ALA A 100 -11.51 0.66 -7.57
N THR A 101 -11.92 -0.24 -8.47
CA THR A 101 -12.31 0.07 -9.84
C THR A 101 -13.76 -0.37 -10.07
N VAL A 102 -14.59 0.50 -10.64
CA VAL A 102 -15.95 0.16 -11.10
C VAL A 102 -16.05 0.36 -12.60
N SER A 103 -16.41 -0.70 -13.32
CA SER A 103 -16.58 -0.70 -14.78
C SER A 103 -18.07 -0.77 -15.14
N VAL A 104 -18.51 0.09 -16.07
CA VAL A 104 -19.87 0.16 -16.62
C VAL A 104 -19.75 0.12 -18.14
N GLY A 105 -19.90 -1.08 -18.72
CA GLY A 105 -19.54 -1.33 -20.11
C GLY A 105 -18.08 -0.92 -20.40
N GLY A 106 -17.89 0.08 -21.26
CA GLY A 106 -16.57 0.64 -21.61
C GLY A 106 -16.09 1.79 -20.72
N ALA A 107 -16.89 2.29 -19.78
CA ALA A 107 -16.46 3.32 -18.83
C ALA A 107 -15.85 2.70 -17.57
N LYS A 108 -14.79 3.32 -17.03
CA LYS A 108 -14.17 2.95 -15.75
C LYS A 108 -14.11 4.16 -14.81
N PHE A 109 -14.35 3.90 -13.53
CA PHE A 109 -14.26 4.85 -12.41
C PHE A 109 -13.38 4.23 -11.33
N THR A 110 -12.53 5.02 -10.67
CA THR A 110 -11.55 4.51 -9.69
C THR A 110 -11.57 5.27 -8.37
N LYS A 111 -11.13 4.63 -7.29
CA LYS A 111 -10.95 5.23 -5.97
C LYS A 111 -9.85 4.51 -5.18
N THR A 112 -8.92 5.26 -4.60
CA THR A 112 -7.94 4.73 -3.63
C THR A 112 -8.61 4.44 -2.28
N ILE A 113 -8.29 3.30 -1.69
CA ILE A 113 -8.78 2.78 -0.41
C ILE A 113 -7.58 2.56 0.50
N LYS A 114 -7.38 3.35 1.57
CA LYS A 114 -6.27 3.16 2.51
C LYS A 114 -6.57 2.00 3.48
N ILE A 115 -5.71 1.00 3.55
CA ILE A 115 -5.83 -0.12 4.49
C ILE A 115 -4.56 -0.20 5.37
N GLU A 116 -4.67 0.15 6.64
CA GLU A 116 -3.53 0.44 7.54
C GLU A 116 -3.81 -0.05 8.98
N THR A 117 -2.79 -0.20 9.81
CA THR A 117 -2.89 -0.64 11.23
C THR A 117 -3.33 0.49 12.18
N VAL A 118 -4.49 1.08 11.87
CA VAL A 118 -5.04 2.25 12.58
C VAL A 118 -5.68 1.96 13.94
N LYS A 119 -5.59 2.95 14.82
CA LYS A 119 -6.20 3.03 16.15
C LYS A 119 -7.07 4.30 16.18
N PRO A 120 -8.39 4.23 16.46
CA PRO A 120 -9.22 5.44 16.52
C PRO A 120 -8.75 6.41 17.60
N ASN A 121 -8.77 7.71 17.29
CA ASN A 121 -8.57 8.77 18.27
C ASN A 121 -9.65 8.72 19.36
N ARG A 122 -9.32 9.18 20.57
CA ARG A 122 -10.28 9.37 21.69
C ARG A 122 -10.55 10.84 21.96
N LEU A 123 -9.64 11.72 21.55
CA LEU A 123 -9.75 13.17 21.59
C LEU A 123 -10.09 13.72 20.20
N LYS A 124 -10.91 14.77 20.17
CA LYS A 124 -11.21 15.56 18.98
C LYS A 124 -10.34 16.81 19.02
N ILE A 125 -9.47 16.94 18.02
CA ILE A 125 -8.52 18.04 17.85
C ILE A 125 -9.09 18.97 16.78
N ASP A 126 -9.63 20.12 17.19
CA ASP A 126 -10.11 21.17 16.28
C ASP A 126 -9.01 22.24 16.12
N PHE A 127 -8.10 21.98 15.17
CA PHE A 127 -6.93 22.83 14.89
C PHE A 127 -7.18 23.71 13.66
N LYS A 128 -7.04 25.04 13.82
CA LYS A 128 -7.40 26.07 12.83
C LYS A 128 -6.38 27.21 12.77
N PHE A 129 -6.17 27.70 11.54
CA PHE A 129 -5.43 28.93 11.24
C PHE A 129 -6.39 30.08 10.89
N PRO A 130 -5.98 31.36 11.02
CA PRO A 130 -6.76 32.53 10.59
C PRO A 130 -6.91 32.71 9.06
N SER A 131 -6.18 31.92 8.27
CA SER A 131 -6.12 31.98 6.81
C SER A 131 -5.99 30.57 6.25
N ASP A 132 -6.47 30.35 5.02
CA ASP A 132 -6.33 29.09 4.28
C ASP A 132 -4.90 28.86 3.74
N TYR A 133 -3.99 29.82 3.93
CA TYR A 133 -2.59 29.77 3.53
C TYR A 133 -1.66 30.48 4.53
N LEU A 134 -0.40 30.09 4.55
CA LEU A 134 0.69 30.69 5.34
C LEU A 134 1.66 31.48 4.43
N VAL A 135 2.39 32.43 5.01
CA VAL A 135 3.36 33.28 4.29
C VAL A 135 4.64 33.43 5.11
N ARG A 136 5.81 33.43 4.44
CA ARG A 136 7.12 33.68 5.07
C ARG A 136 7.10 34.96 5.92
N ASN A 137 7.78 34.91 7.06
CA ASN A 137 7.93 36.00 8.06
C ASN A 137 6.65 36.45 8.78
N VAL A 138 5.45 36.04 8.34
CA VAL A 138 4.22 36.20 9.12
C VAL A 138 4.20 35.13 10.23
N PRO A 139 4.00 35.49 11.51
CA PRO A 139 3.87 34.49 12.57
C PRO A 139 2.67 33.56 12.31
N VAL A 140 2.91 32.26 12.39
CA VAL A 140 1.91 31.21 12.32
C VAL A 140 1.13 31.23 13.64
N ALA A 141 0.18 32.15 13.75
CA ALA A 141 -0.79 32.20 14.83
C ALA A 141 -1.85 31.12 14.59
N ALA A 142 -2.03 30.21 15.54
CA ALA A 142 -2.97 29.10 15.40
C ALA A 142 -3.79 28.89 16.68
N LYS A 143 -5.01 28.37 16.51
CA LYS A 143 -5.94 28.05 17.58
C LYS A 143 -6.28 26.58 17.55
N MET A 144 -6.23 25.94 18.70
CA MET A 144 -6.59 24.54 18.89
C MET A 144 -7.60 24.42 20.03
N ALA A 145 -8.69 23.69 19.79
CA ALA A 145 -9.58 23.24 20.84
C ALA A 145 -9.54 21.71 20.91
N VAL A 146 -9.23 21.17 22.09
CA VAL A 146 -9.23 19.74 22.35
C VAL A 146 -10.39 19.40 23.28
N LYS A 147 -11.16 18.39 22.93
CA LYS A 147 -12.16 17.78 23.80
C LYS A 147 -12.05 16.26 23.71
N TRP A 148 -12.49 15.52 24.73
CA TRP A 148 -12.82 14.12 24.54
C TRP A 148 -13.97 14.00 23.53
N LEU A 149 -13.99 12.95 22.70
CA LEU A 149 -15.07 12.75 21.74
C LEU A 149 -16.45 12.72 22.43
N HIS A 150 -16.54 12.03 23.57
CA HIS A 150 -17.74 11.99 24.41
C HIS A 150 -18.11 13.33 25.08
N GLY A 151 -17.38 14.42 24.79
CA GLY A 151 -17.72 15.79 25.15
C GLY A 151 -17.24 16.26 26.53
N ALA A 152 -16.38 15.50 27.22
CA ALA A 152 -15.67 16.01 28.40
C ALA A 152 -14.53 16.96 28.00
N ILE A 153 -14.18 17.88 28.91
CA ILE A 153 -13.09 18.84 28.73
C ILE A 153 -11.75 18.12 28.81
N ALA A 154 -10.88 18.33 27.83
CA ALA A 154 -9.56 17.71 27.75
C ALA A 154 -8.48 18.67 28.27
N SER A 155 -8.53 18.99 29.56
CA SER A 155 -7.65 19.98 30.22
C SER A 155 -6.33 19.39 30.70
N ASP A 156 -5.27 20.22 30.76
CA ASP A 156 -3.92 19.85 31.24
C ASP A 156 -3.28 18.68 30.45
N LEU A 157 -3.67 18.47 29.19
CA LEU A 157 -3.10 17.43 28.31
C LEU A 157 -1.87 17.95 27.58
N ASN A 158 -0.77 17.18 27.60
CA ASN A 158 0.44 17.52 26.85
C ASN A 158 0.13 17.48 25.35
N THR A 159 0.56 18.50 24.62
CA THR A 159 0.34 18.65 23.18
C THR A 159 1.64 18.97 22.49
N THR A 160 1.97 18.22 21.44
CA THR A 160 3.04 18.55 20.49
C THR A 160 2.44 18.86 19.12
N VAL A 161 3.01 19.84 18.43
CA VAL A 161 2.76 20.08 17.01
C VAL A 161 4.10 20.11 16.30
N GLN A 162 4.29 19.19 15.35
CA GLN A 162 5.42 19.15 14.44
C GLN A 162 4.98 19.66 13.06
N VAL A 163 5.92 20.14 12.24
CA VAL A 163 5.67 20.47 10.84
C VAL A 163 6.77 19.95 9.95
N THR A 164 6.38 19.35 8.83
CA THR A 164 7.26 19.04 7.71
C THR A 164 6.82 19.92 6.54
N VAL A 165 7.75 20.66 5.95
CA VAL A 165 7.47 21.50 4.77
C VAL A 165 8.03 20.81 3.54
N LYS A 166 7.21 20.62 2.51
CA LYS A 166 7.58 19.98 1.24
C LYS A 166 7.34 20.92 0.06
N GLN A 167 8.06 20.69 -1.04
CA GLN A 167 7.76 21.33 -2.32
C GLN A 167 6.34 20.97 -2.79
N SER A 168 5.64 21.94 -3.38
CA SER A 168 4.39 21.74 -4.11
C SER A 168 4.52 22.35 -5.50
N GLN A 169 3.60 22.00 -6.42
CA GLN A 169 3.57 22.64 -7.73
C GLN A 169 2.74 23.94 -7.65
N THR A 170 3.35 25.07 -7.99
CA THR A 170 2.67 26.37 -7.94
C THR A 170 1.69 26.53 -9.08
N LYS A 171 0.40 26.77 -8.76
CA LYS A 171 -0.65 27.03 -9.75
C LYS A 171 -1.60 28.12 -9.28
N PHE A 172 -1.89 29.07 -10.17
CA PHE A 172 -2.88 30.11 -9.96
C PHE A 172 -4.04 29.99 -10.97
N LYS A 173 -5.28 30.20 -10.50
CA LYS A 173 -6.48 30.11 -11.35
C LYS A 173 -6.43 31.14 -12.46
N GLY A 174 -6.58 30.71 -13.72
CA GLY A 174 -6.48 31.56 -14.91
C GLY A 174 -5.05 31.73 -15.47
N TYR A 175 -4.04 31.12 -14.85
CA TYR A 175 -2.63 31.21 -15.29
C TYR A 175 -1.98 29.83 -15.49
N THR A 176 -2.76 28.82 -15.90
CA THR A 176 -2.32 27.42 -16.08
C THR A 176 -1.18 27.24 -17.10
N ASP A 177 -1.03 28.17 -18.04
CA ASP A 177 0.02 28.15 -19.06
C ASP A 177 1.37 28.71 -18.55
N TYR A 178 1.38 29.32 -17.37
CA TYR A 178 2.58 29.90 -16.75
C TYR A 178 3.19 28.89 -15.78
N THR A 179 4.51 28.70 -15.85
CA THR A 179 5.26 28.06 -14.77
C THR A 179 5.69 29.10 -13.75
N PHE A 180 5.52 28.81 -12.46
CA PHE A 180 5.96 29.66 -11.35
C PHE A 180 7.02 28.95 -10.48
N ASP A 181 7.32 27.68 -10.75
CA ASP A 181 8.32 26.91 -10.01
C ASP A 181 9.71 27.05 -10.67
N ASP A 182 10.76 26.98 -9.85
CA ASP A 182 12.15 26.98 -10.30
C ASP A 182 12.81 25.60 -10.19
N ALA A 183 12.86 24.89 -11.33
CA ALA A 183 13.45 23.55 -11.44
C ALA A 183 14.99 23.52 -11.25
N SER A 184 15.66 24.67 -11.13
CA SER A 184 17.09 24.72 -10.79
C SER A 184 17.37 24.75 -9.28
N LYS A 185 16.34 24.71 -8.42
CA LYS A 185 16.51 24.67 -6.95
C LYS A 185 16.04 23.32 -6.40
N VAL A 186 16.88 22.71 -5.57
CA VAL A 186 16.48 21.57 -4.73
C VAL A 186 16.02 22.10 -3.38
N PHE A 187 14.85 21.64 -2.92
CA PHE A 187 14.31 21.99 -1.60
C PHE A 187 14.06 20.75 -0.75
N SER A 188 14.74 20.70 0.39
CA SER A 188 14.46 19.80 1.51
C SER A 188 14.33 20.63 2.78
N ALA A 189 13.46 20.18 3.69
CA ALA A 189 13.34 20.74 5.03
C ALA A 189 13.22 19.60 6.03
N GLU A 190 13.88 19.72 7.17
CA GLU A 190 13.75 18.80 8.29
C GLU A 190 12.45 19.08 9.06
N GLU A 191 11.96 18.07 9.77
CA GLU A 191 10.77 18.22 10.64
C GLU A 191 11.08 19.15 11.80
N GLN A 192 10.20 20.12 12.05
CA GLN A 192 10.37 21.13 13.10
C GLN A 192 9.30 21.01 14.18
N ASN A 193 9.71 21.04 15.44
CA ASN A 193 8.79 21.18 16.58
C ASN A 193 8.27 22.63 16.64
N VAL A 194 6.98 22.82 16.34
CA VAL A 194 6.29 24.11 16.28
C VAL A 194 5.85 24.57 17.67
N VAL A 195 5.38 23.63 18.50
CA VAL A 195 5.03 23.88 19.91
C VAL A 195 5.03 22.57 20.70
N THR A 196 5.54 22.63 21.93
CA THR A 196 5.31 21.63 22.98
C THR A 196 4.72 22.36 24.19
N ALA A 197 3.46 22.09 24.50
CA ALA A 197 2.69 22.83 25.51
C ALA A 197 1.65 21.93 26.19
N LYS A 198 0.73 22.53 26.96
CA LYS A 198 -0.46 21.87 27.47
C LYS A 198 -1.74 22.61 27.06
N THR A 199 -2.85 21.90 27.00
CA THR A 199 -4.19 22.51 26.97
C THR A 199 -4.53 23.17 28.31
N ASP A 200 -5.26 24.28 28.26
CA ASP A 200 -5.71 25.01 29.44
C ASP A 200 -6.90 24.32 30.16
N ALA A 201 -7.45 24.98 31.18
CA ALA A 201 -8.58 24.46 31.96
C ALA A 201 -9.88 24.27 31.15
N ALA A 202 -10.00 24.88 29.96
CA ALA A 202 -11.11 24.72 29.02
C ALA A 202 -10.79 23.77 27.85
N GLY A 203 -9.59 23.18 27.81
CA GLY A 203 -9.13 22.32 26.72
C GLY A 203 -8.57 23.09 25.51
N LEU A 204 -8.28 24.38 25.64
CA LEU A 204 -7.80 25.22 24.55
C LEU A 204 -6.27 25.32 24.55
N LEU A 205 -5.68 25.51 23.37
CA LEU A 205 -4.28 25.87 23.18
C LEU A 205 -4.19 26.90 22.04
N ASN A 206 -3.63 28.07 22.32
CA ASN A 206 -3.34 29.09 21.32
C ASN A 206 -1.82 29.33 21.29
N PHE A 207 -1.22 29.36 20.11
CA PHE A 207 0.23 29.58 19.98
C PHE A 207 0.56 30.47 18.76
N GLN A 208 1.79 30.98 18.75
CA GLN A 208 2.40 31.63 17.58
C GLN A 208 3.79 31.05 17.37
N ALA A 209 4.08 30.65 16.14
CA ALA A 209 5.39 30.12 15.75
C ALA A 209 5.93 30.83 14.49
N LYS A 210 7.21 30.62 14.19
CA LYS A 210 7.81 30.92 12.88
C LYS A 210 8.39 29.61 12.35
N LEU A 211 8.18 29.34 11.07
CA LEU A 211 8.77 28.17 10.42
C LEU A 211 10.06 28.60 9.74
N ASP A 212 11.16 27.87 9.93
CA ASP A 212 12.34 28.03 9.09
C ASP A 212 12.21 27.11 7.88
N ILE A 213 12.53 27.65 6.71
CA ILE A 213 12.48 26.93 5.42
C ILE A 213 13.67 27.32 4.53
N GLY A 214 14.76 27.82 5.13
CA GLY A 214 15.94 28.29 4.39
C GLY A 214 15.60 29.30 3.31
N ASN A 215 16.36 29.32 2.21
CA ASN A 215 16.18 30.28 1.11
C ASN A 215 15.99 29.66 -0.29
N ASN A 216 16.24 28.36 -0.46
CA ASN A 216 16.20 27.67 -1.75
C ASN A 216 14.81 27.14 -2.15
N ALA A 217 13.73 27.82 -1.77
CA ALA A 217 12.38 27.41 -2.17
C ALA A 217 12.16 27.62 -3.69
N PRO A 218 11.73 26.59 -4.45
CA PRO A 218 11.49 26.68 -5.88
C PRO A 218 10.19 27.43 -6.22
N GLY A 219 9.21 27.44 -5.32
CA GLY A 219 7.90 28.04 -5.54
C GLY A 219 7.05 27.97 -4.27
N MET A 220 5.77 27.66 -4.41
CA MET A 220 4.85 27.35 -3.32
C MET A 220 5.24 26.04 -2.64
N LEU A 221 5.10 26.00 -1.32
CA LEU A 221 5.35 24.82 -0.51
C LEU A 221 4.04 24.35 0.13
N ASN A 222 4.03 23.12 0.65
CA ASN A 222 2.94 22.62 1.50
C ASN A 222 3.51 22.34 2.90
N ALA A 223 2.91 22.94 3.92
CA ALA A 223 3.25 22.72 5.32
C ALA A 223 2.31 21.66 5.91
N SER A 224 2.84 20.47 6.17
CA SER A 224 2.14 19.36 6.83
C SER A 224 2.34 19.46 8.33
N PHE A 225 1.36 19.96 9.06
CA PHE A 225 1.36 19.97 10.52
C PHE A 225 0.85 18.63 11.06
N VAL A 226 1.61 18.00 11.94
CA VAL A 226 1.21 16.80 12.69
C VAL A 226 1.03 17.18 14.14
N THR A 227 -0.17 17.01 14.69
CA THR A 227 -0.51 17.30 16.08
C THR A 227 -0.69 15.99 16.84
N LYS A 228 -0.02 15.83 17.99
CA LYS A 228 -0.30 14.77 18.97
C LYS A 228 -0.78 15.39 20.28
N VAL A 229 -1.88 14.89 20.83
CA VAL A 229 -2.34 15.24 22.17
C VAL A 229 -2.37 13.99 23.04
N PHE A 230 -1.61 14.01 24.12
CA PHE A 230 -1.40 12.88 25.02
C PHE A 230 -2.41 12.87 26.17
N GLU A 231 -3.10 11.74 26.33
CA GLU A 231 -3.92 11.44 27.50
C GLU A 231 -3.06 11.34 28.76
N LYS A 232 -3.66 11.59 29.93
CA LYS A 232 -3.00 11.35 31.24
C LYS A 232 -2.68 9.87 31.49
N GLY A 233 -3.21 8.96 30.68
CA GLY A 233 -2.83 7.54 30.65
C GLY A 233 -1.59 7.21 29.80
N GLY A 234 -1.02 8.17 29.06
CA GLY A 234 0.13 7.97 28.17
C GLY A 234 -0.22 7.68 26.70
N ASP A 235 -1.47 7.28 26.41
CA ASP A 235 -2.02 7.20 25.06
C ASP A 235 -2.03 8.57 24.36
N PHE A 236 -2.20 8.62 23.04
CA PHE A 236 -2.35 9.87 22.31
C PHE A 236 -3.37 9.79 21.17
N SER A 237 -3.99 10.93 20.87
CA SER A 237 -4.75 11.14 19.64
C SER A 237 -3.93 12.01 18.68
N ILE A 238 -4.02 11.72 17.39
CA ILE A 238 -3.18 12.32 16.34
C ILE A 238 -4.02 12.91 15.20
N ASP A 239 -3.64 14.08 14.71
CA ASP A 239 -4.28 14.81 13.62
C ASP A 239 -3.23 15.39 12.66
N GLN A 240 -3.57 15.49 11.38
CA GLN A 240 -2.73 16.10 10.36
C GLN A 240 -3.48 17.20 9.62
N MET A 241 -2.83 18.34 9.40
CA MET A 241 -3.34 19.42 8.57
C MET A 241 -2.28 19.92 7.58
N ASN A 242 -2.53 19.69 6.29
CA ASN A 242 -1.78 20.29 5.18
C ASN A 242 -2.27 21.72 4.91
N VAL A 243 -1.36 22.68 4.79
CA VAL A 243 -1.65 24.09 4.49
C VAL A 243 -0.68 24.64 3.43
N PRO A 244 -1.17 25.25 2.33
CA PRO A 244 -0.33 25.97 1.38
C PRO A 244 0.52 27.04 2.07
N TYR A 245 1.82 27.03 1.80
CA TYR A 245 2.78 27.98 2.34
C TYR A 245 3.44 28.73 1.19
N TYR A 246 3.40 30.05 1.22
CA TYR A 246 4.02 30.93 0.23
C TYR A 246 5.35 31.51 0.77
N PRO A 247 6.51 31.07 0.26
CA PRO A 247 7.82 31.59 0.70
C PRO A 247 8.08 33.03 0.26
N TYR A 248 7.31 33.53 -0.69
CA TYR A 248 7.50 34.81 -1.35
C TYR A 248 6.16 35.55 -1.42
N ALA A 249 6.15 36.85 -1.12
CA ALA A 249 4.94 37.69 -1.18
C ALA A 249 4.47 37.99 -2.62
N GLU A 250 5.34 37.75 -3.60
CA GLU A 250 5.07 37.90 -5.04
C GLU A 250 5.84 36.82 -5.79
N MET A 251 5.17 36.18 -6.74
CA MET A 251 5.67 35.07 -7.55
C MET A 251 5.70 35.48 -9.01
N VAL A 252 6.88 35.39 -9.65
CA VAL A 252 7.03 35.63 -11.10
C VAL A 252 6.79 34.33 -11.86
N GLY A 253 5.90 34.38 -12.85
CA GLY A 253 5.60 33.26 -13.75
C GLY A 253 6.07 33.50 -15.18
N ILE A 254 6.53 32.44 -15.84
CA ILE A 254 6.98 32.43 -17.24
C ILE A 254 5.96 31.69 -18.10
N LYS A 255 5.54 32.31 -19.21
CA LYS A 255 4.86 31.64 -20.33
C LYS A 255 5.70 31.78 -21.60
N LEU A 256 5.82 30.68 -22.34
CA LEU A 256 6.49 30.62 -23.65
C LEU A 256 5.45 30.51 -24.78
N PRO A 257 5.83 30.81 -26.04
CA PRO A 257 4.96 30.52 -27.17
C PRO A 257 4.86 29.00 -27.38
N LYS A 258 3.85 28.57 -28.15
CA LYS A 258 3.85 27.22 -28.72
C LYS A 258 5.02 27.07 -29.70
N GLY A 259 5.61 25.87 -29.75
CA GLY A 259 6.55 25.49 -30.80
C GLY A 259 5.88 25.13 -32.11
N ASP A 260 6.65 24.57 -33.03
CA ASP A 260 6.19 24.07 -34.32
C ASP A 260 5.16 22.93 -34.18
N GLU A 261 4.18 22.89 -35.08
CA GLU A 261 3.08 21.92 -35.02
C GLU A 261 3.57 20.45 -35.05
N ALA A 262 4.66 20.19 -35.76
CA ALA A 262 5.20 18.85 -35.95
C ALA A 262 5.96 18.28 -34.74
N ARG A 263 6.55 19.14 -33.87
CA ARG A 263 7.49 18.70 -32.82
C ARG A 263 7.37 19.44 -31.48
N GLY A 264 6.61 20.53 -31.41
CA GLY A 264 6.46 21.35 -30.21
C GLY A 264 7.69 22.19 -29.85
N MET A 265 8.63 22.38 -30.79
CA MET A 265 9.92 23.03 -30.58
C MET A 265 9.87 24.50 -31.02
N LEU A 266 10.53 25.40 -30.28
CA LEU A 266 10.74 26.77 -30.80
C LEU A 266 11.77 26.72 -31.94
N LEU A 267 11.71 27.68 -32.87
CA LEU A 267 12.55 27.66 -34.06
C LEU A 267 13.77 28.59 -33.97
N THR A 268 14.92 28.18 -34.49
CA THR A 268 16.06 29.10 -34.66
C THR A 268 15.73 30.23 -35.63
N ASP A 269 16.54 31.28 -35.52
CA ASP A 269 16.46 32.54 -36.26
C ASP A 269 15.16 33.33 -36.15
N THR A 270 14.21 32.82 -35.37
CA THR A 270 12.98 33.49 -34.99
C THR A 270 13.14 34.12 -33.61
N ALA A 271 12.57 35.32 -33.42
CA ALA A 271 12.50 35.96 -32.11
C ALA A 271 11.22 35.49 -31.41
N HIS A 272 11.37 34.77 -30.30
CA HIS A 272 10.26 34.22 -29.53
C HIS A 272 9.91 35.16 -28.39
N ARG A 273 8.62 35.35 -28.13
CA ARG A 273 8.11 36.18 -27.03
C ARG A 273 7.97 35.34 -25.76
N VAL A 274 8.63 35.77 -24.69
CA VAL A 274 8.47 35.25 -23.33
C VAL A 274 7.51 36.19 -22.61
N ASP A 275 6.33 35.71 -22.23
CA ASP A 275 5.39 36.47 -21.42
C ASP A 275 5.70 36.27 -19.93
N LEU A 276 5.67 37.37 -19.17
CA LEU A 276 5.94 37.42 -17.75
C LEU A 276 4.70 37.88 -17.01
N VAL A 277 4.39 37.22 -15.89
CA VAL A 277 3.36 37.65 -14.95
C VAL A 277 3.94 37.73 -13.53
N ILE A 278 3.45 38.64 -12.70
CA ILE A 278 3.76 38.66 -11.25
C ILE A 278 2.45 38.64 -10.48
N LEU A 279 2.26 37.59 -9.69
CA LEU A 279 1.06 37.35 -8.88
C LEU A 279 1.38 37.35 -7.39
N ASN A 280 0.40 37.74 -6.58
CA ASN A 280 0.42 37.55 -5.12
C ASN A 280 -0.18 36.17 -4.74
N PRO A 281 -0.15 35.74 -3.45
CA PRO A 281 -0.71 34.47 -3.00
C PRO A 281 -2.20 34.24 -3.32
N GLU A 282 -3.00 35.29 -3.51
CA GLU A 282 -4.40 35.16 -3.93
C GLU A 282 -4.58 35.09 -5.46
N GLY A 283 -3.50 34.99 -6.23
CA GLY A 283 -3.52 34.89 -7.70
C GLY A 283 -3.86 36.19 -8.43
N LYS A 284 -3.72 37.34 -7.76
CA LYS A 284 -3.97 38.67 -8.35
C LYS A 284 -2.68 39.29 -8.87
N ASN A 285 -2.78 40.02 -9.98
CA ASN A 285 -1.66 40.78 -10.54
C ASN A 285 -1.19 41.85 -9.53
N VAL A 286 0.12 41.94 -9.30
CA VAL A 286 0.73 43.02 -8.52
C VAL A 286 0.57 44.34 -9.28
N ALA A 287 -0.02 45.37 -8.65
CA ALA A 287 -0.42 46.58 -9.37
C ALA A 287 0.78 47.49 -9.73
N GLU A 288 1.75 47.59 -8.84
CA GLU A 288 2.90 48.49 -9.03
C GLU A 288 3.94 47.89 -9.99
N THR A 289 4.89 48.73 -10.42
CA THR A 289 6.02 48.26 -11.23
C THR A 289 7.00 47.42 -10.40
N ARG A 290 7.50 46.34 -11.00
CA ARG A 290 8.59 45.49 -10.47
C ARG A 290 9.70 45.35 -11.50
N GLU A 291 10.91 45.07 -11.02
CA GLU A 291 12.05 44.74 -11.87
C GLU A 291 12.30 43.24 -11.83
N VAL A 292 12.26 42.61 -13.00
CA VAL A 292 12.49 41.17 -13.17
C VAL A 292 13.79 40.97 -13.92
N GLU A 293 14.76 40.34 -13.28
CA GLU A 293 15.95 39.83 -13.95
C GLU A 293 15.57 38.59 -14.76
N VAL A 294 15.83 38.59 -16.06
CA VAL A 294 15.60 37.48 -16.96
C VAL A 294 16.91 37.00 -17.56
N ALA A 295 17.07 35.68 -17.66
CA ALA A 295 18.26 35.06 -18.20
C ALA A 295 17.91 33.85 -19.09
N PHE A 296 18.77 33.56 -20.06
CA PHE A 296 18.57 32.52 -21.05
C PHE A 296 19.87 31.75 -21.26
N TYR A 297 19.82 30.43 -21.07
CA TYR A 297 21.00 29.56 -21.01
C TYR A 297 20.88 28.39 -22.00
N LYS A 298 22.01 27.95 -22.56
CA LYS A 298 22.09 26.66 -23.27
C LYS A 298 22.28 25.55 -22.23
N LEU A 299 21.56 24.44 -22.36
CA LEU A 299 21.75 23.26 -21.52
C LEU A 299 22.58 22.23 -22.29
N GLU A 300 23.87 22.14 -21.98
CA GLU A 300 24.78 21.17 -22.61
C GLU A 300 24.65 19.79 -21.95
N TRP A 301 24.33 18.78 -22.76
CA TRP A 301 24.15 17.40 -22.29
C TRP A 301 25.46 16.62 -22.39
N ARG A 302 25.94 16.04 -21.29
CA ARG A 302 27.00 15.03 -21.27
C ARG A 302 26.41 13.66 -20.95
N TRP A 303 26.82 12.64 -21.71
CA TRP A 303 26.14 11.34 -21.76
C TRP A 303 26.39 10.45 -20.55
N TRP A 304 25.37 10.31 -19.70
CA TRP A 304 24.96 9.03 -19.11
C TRP A 304 23.46 9.04 -18.82
N TRP A 305 22.87 7.86 -18.64
CA TRP A 305 21.42 7.69 -18.51
C TRP A 305 20.91 8.15 -17.15
N ASP A 306 20.01 9.12 -17.15
CA ASP A 306 18.91 9.24 -16.18
C ASP A 306 17.63 9.56 -16.96
N LYS A 307 16.48 9.12 -16.45
CA LYS A 307 15.19 9.06 -17.14
C LYS A 307 14.14 10.04 -16.58
N ASN A 308 14.53 10.85 -15.61
CA ASN A 308 13.69 11.85 -14.96
C ASN A 308 13.77 13.19 -15.72
N GLU A 309 12.68 13.62 -16.35
CA GLU A 309 12.73 14.75 -17.30
C GLU A 309 12.91 16.15 -16.67
N ASP A 310 12.59 16.29 -15.38
CA ASP A 310 12.48 17.58 -14.67
C ASP A 310 13.69 17.95 -13.78
N TYR A 311 14.70 17.09 -13.62
CA TYR A 311 15.82 17.33 -12.70
C TYR A 311 17.03 18.00 -13.39
N LEU A 312 17.51 19.12 -12.85
CA LEU A 312 18.66 19.88 -13.35
C LEU A 312 19.86 19.86 -12.38
N PRO A 313 20.61 18.74 -12.27
CA PRO A 313 21.83 18.72 -11.47
C PRO A 313 22.89 19.66 -12.06
N ASN A 314 23.69 20.27 -11.17
CA ASN A 314 24.86 21.13 -11.43
C ASN A 314 24.64 22.65 -11.65
N PHE A 315 23.44 23.23 -11.49
CA PHE A 315 23.29 24.69 -11.63
C PHE A 315 23.94 25.52 -10.48
N GLU A 316 24.17 24.92 -9.31
CA GLU A 316 24.79 25.57 -8.14
C GLU A 316 26.32 25.32 -7.98
N GLY A 317 26.98 24.57 -8.88
CA GLY A 317 28.35 24.08 -8.65
C GLY A 317 29.35 24.31 -9.79
N SER A 318 30.26 25.27 -9.62
CA SER A 318 31.53 25.53 -10.36
C SER A 318 31.53 25.66 -11.90
N TYR A 319 30.49 25.19 -12.60
CA TYR A 319 30.30 25.30 -14.05
C TYR A 319 28.89 25.80 -14.37
N ALA A 320 28.48 26.91 -13.74
CA ALA A 320 27.25 27.61 -14.12
C ALA A 320 27.38 28.05 -15.60
N PRO A 321 26.47 27.65 -16.51
CA PRO A 321 26.57 28.00 -17.92
C PRO A 321 26.45 29.51 -18.10
N GLU A 322 27.25 30.08 -19.01
CA GLU A 322 27.16 31.51 -19.31
C GLU A 322 25.81 31.84 -19.97
N ALA A 323 25.19 32.94 -19.55
CA ALA A 323 23.88 33.33 -20.05
C ALA A 323 24.01 33.93 -21.46
N ILE A 324 23.45 33.25 -22.47
CA ILE A 324 23.31 33.71 -23.87
C ILE A 324 22.69 35.11 -23.90
N SER A 325 21.75 35.38 -23.00
CA SER A 325 21.27 36.73 -22.73
C SER A 325 20.86 36.87 -21.26
N LYS A 326 21.19 38.01 -20.66
CA LYS A 326 20.74 38.41 -19.32
C LYS A 326 20.31 39.88 -19.35
N LYS A 327 19.12 40.20 -18.83
CA LYS A 327 18.53 41.56 -18.84
C LYS A 327 17.68 41.79 -17.59
N VAL A 328 17.36 43.06 -17.30
CA VAL A 328 16.30 43.43 -16.35
C VAL A 328 15.13 44.04 -17.13
N ILE A 329 13.91 43.58 -16.83
CA ILE A 329 12.66 43.96 -17.48
C ILE A 329 11.75 44.64 -16.45
N LYS A 330 11.14 45.77 -16.81
CA LYS A 330 10.13 46.42 -15.98
C LYS A 330 8.76 45.83 -16.28
N VAL A 331 8.14 45.24 -15.26
CA VAL A 331 6.83 44.60 -15.30
C VAL A 331 5.85 45.52 -14.57
N THR A 332 4.78 45.96 -15.24
CA THR A 332 3.85 46.98 -14.73
C THR A 332 2.43 46.42 -14.74
N GLY A 333 1.65 46.63 -13.67
CA GLY A 333 0.33 45.99 -13.54
C GLY A 333 0.41 44.46 -13.57
N GLY A 334 1.53 43.91 -13.09
CA GLY A 334 1.78 42.48 -12.97
C GLY A 334 2.01 41.76 -14.29
N LYS A 335 2.16 42.47 -15.43
CA LYS A 335 2.40 41.86 -16.75
C LYS A 335 3.58 42.52 -17.46
N GLY A 336 4.32 41.71 -18.19
CA GLY A 336 5.48 42.14 -18.98
C GLY A 336 5.83 41.13 -20.07
N ALA A 337 6.78 41.48 -20.91
CA ALA A 337 7.26 40.58 -21.96
C ALA A 337 8.76 40.79 -22.20
N TRP A 338 9.40 39.70 -22.63
CA TRP A 338 10.79 39.65 -23.09
C TRP A 338 10.84 38.91 -24.43
N SER A 339 12.01 38.90 -25.08
CA SER A 339 12.21 38.09 -26.28
C SER A 339 13.60 37.48 -26.33
N ILE A 340 13.61 36.20 -26.72
CA ILE A 340 14.79 35.34 -26.87
C ILE A 340 14.91 34.93 -28.34
N LYS A 341 16.16 34.78 -28.82
CA LYS A 341 16.46 34.27 -30.16
C LYS A 341 17.75 33.47 -30.13
N VAL A 342 17.70 32.24 -30.67
CA VAL A 342 18.87 31.44 -31.04
C VAL A 342 19.11 31.63 -32.54
N LYS A 343 20.37 31.58 -32.98
CA LYS A 343 20.75 31.61 -34.41
C LYS A 343 21.26 30.23 -34.84
N TYR A 344 21.00 29.84 -36.07
CA TYR A 344 21.70 28.72 -36.70
C TYR A 344 23.23 28.95 -36.63
N PRO A 345 24.06 27.91 -36.34
CA PRO A 345 23.71 26.49 -36.22
C PRO A 345 23.37 26.02 -34.79
N ASP A 346 23.18 26.88 -33.79
CA ASP A 346 22.86 26.44 -32.43
C ASP A 346 21.46 25.82 -32.32
N TRP A 347 21.33 24.70 -31.61
CA TRP A 347 20.07 24.01 -31.29
C TRP A 347 20.20 23.23 -29.96
N GLY A 348 19.09 22.67 -29.47
CA GLY A 348 19.03 21.76 -28.33
C GLY A 348 18.07 22.23 -27.21
N ARG A 349 18.35 21.80 -25.97
CA ARG A 349 17.62 22.26 -24.77
C ARG A 349 18.18 23.60 -24.28
N TYR A 350 17.28 24.49 -23.87
CA TYR A 350 17.59 25.79 -23.29
C TYR A 350 16.76 26.04 -22.03
N LEU A 351 17.29 26.83 -21.11
CA LEU A 351 16.61 27.24 -19.88
C LEU A 351 16.24 28.73 -19.97
N VAL A 352 14.95 29.03 -19.84
CA VAL A 352 14.45 30.40 -19.65
C VAL A 352 14.26 30.61 -18.15
N TYR A 353 14.90 31.64 -17.60
CA TYR A 353 14.91 31.99 -16.18
C TYR A 353 14.34 33.39 -15.97
N ALA A 354 13.53 33.59 -14.93
CA ALA A 354 13.03 34.89 -14.52
C ALA A 354 13.02 35.01 -12.99
N LYS A 355 13.49 36.14 -12.46
CA LYS A 355 13.60 36.44 -11.02
C LYS A 355 13.05 37.81 -10.69
N ASN A 356 12.04 37.87 -9.83
CA ASN A 356 11.56 39.13 -9.25
C ASN A 356 12.61 39.64 -8.27
N LEU A 357 13.23 40.79 -8.58
CA LEU A 357 14.28 41.37 -7.74
C LEU A 357 13.75 41.90 -6.40
N GLN A 358 12.45 42.16 -6.29
CA GLN A 358 11.82 42.66 -5.06
C GLN A 358 11.63 41.56 -3.99
N THR A 359 11.34 40.33 -4.40
CA THR A 359 11.07 39.20 -3.48
C THR A 359 12.14 38.12 -3.50
N GLY A 360 13.02 38.12 -4.50
CA GLY A 360 13.99 37.04 -4.73
C GLY A 360 13.38 35.76 -5.33
N HIS A 361 12.06 35.73 -5.53
CA HIS A 361 11.38 34.63 -6.22
C HIS A 361 11.94 34.47 -7.63
N SER A 362 12.19 33.24 -8.04
CA SER A 362 12.53 32.89 -9.42
C SER A 362 11.67 31.74 -9.92
N SER A 363 11.55 31.61 -11.23
CA SER A 363 10.93 30.49 -11.93
C SER A 363 11.71 30.15 -13.17
N THR A 364 11.59 28.89 -13.64
CA THR A 364 12.27 28.42 -14.84
C THR A 364 11.37 27.61 -15.76
N LYS A 365 11.64 27.71 -17.07
CA LYS A 365 11.04 26.86 -18.10
C LYS A 365 12.13 26.31 -19.02
N ILE A 366 12.28 24.98 -19.04
CA ILE A 366 13.05 24.31 -20.09
C ILE A 366 12.26 24.38 -21.40
N VAL A 367 12.94 24.66 -22.50
CA VAL A 367 12.38 24.64 -23.85
C VAL A 367 13.37 24.04 -24.84
N TYR A 368 12.87 23.31 -25.82
CA TYR A 368 13.67 22.83 -26.93
C TYR A 368 13.62 23.83 -28.07
N ILE A 369 14.78 24.18 -28.63
CA ILE A 369 14.89 25.08 -29.79
C ILE A 369 15.69 24.37 -30.87
N ASP A 370 15.12 24.27 -32.07
CA ASP A 370 15.71 23.55 -33.19
C ASP A 370 15.55 24.30 -34.51
N TRP A 371 16.24 23.84 -35.55
CA TRP A 371 16.20 24.46 -36.86
C TRP A 371 14.78 24.40 -37.47
N PRO A 372 14.35 25.46 -38.19
CA PRO A 372 13.12 25.44 -38.98
C PRO A 372 13.04 24.23 -39.91
N GLY A 373 11.83 23.69 -40.03
CA GLY A 373 11.47 22.62 -40.97
C GLY A 373 11.61 22.96 -42.46
N TRP A 374 12.46 23.89 -42.89
CA TRP A 374 12.86 23.97 -44.30
C TRP A 374 14.28 23.43 -44.55
N ALA A 375 14.99 23.06 -43.47
CA ALA A 375 16.02 22.00 -43.51
C ALA A 375 15.40 20.58 -43.60
N GLY A 376 14.09 20.44 -43.35
CA GLY A 376 13.31 19.20 -43.48
C GLY A 376 11.79 19.47 -43.44
N ARG A 377 11.14 19.44 -44.61
CA ARG A 377 9.93 20.21 -45.01
C ARG A 377 8.71 20.28 -44.05
N ALA A 378 8.43 21.50 -43.58
CA ALA A 378 7.12 22.06 -43.19
C ALA A 378 7.19 23.62 -43.21
N GLY A 379 6.05 24.28 -43.46
CA GLY A 379 5.95 25.75 -43.59
C GLY A 379 5.70 26.51 -42.28
N LYS A 380 5.60 27.84 -42.35
CA LYS A 380 5.11 28.71 -41.26
C LYS A 380 3.65 29.05 -41.50
N ASP A 381 2.88 29.23 -40.42
CA ASP A 381 1.72 30.13 -40.45
C ASP A 381 1.44 30.80 -39.09
N GLN A 382 0.51 31.78 -39.06
CA GLN A 382 0.30 32.67 -37.89
C GLN A 382 -1.13 32.62 -37.30
N GLU A 383 -1.39 31.74 -36.33
CA GLU A 383 -2.65 31.74 -35.52
C GLU A 383 -2.82 32.98 -34.60
N GLY A 384 -2.24 34.14 -34.92
CA GLY A 384 -2.30 35.34 -34.08
C GLY A 384 -3.68 36.03 -34.11
N ALA A 385 -4.22 36.22 -35.32
CA ALA A 385 -5.28 37.19 -35.59
C ALA A 385 -6.72 36.65 -35.53
N ALA A 386 -6.92 35.32 -35.44
CA ALA A 386 -8.24 34.69 -35.54
C ALA A 386 -9.04 34.63 -34.23
N MET A 387 -8.65 35.35 -33.17
CA MET A 387 -9.29 35.26 -31.85
C MET A 387 -10.40 36.31 -31.66
N LEU A 388 -11.63 35.85 -31.42
CA LEU A 388 -12.78 36.68 -31.08
C LEU A 388 -12.88 36.84 -29.55
N SER A 389 -13.01 38.08 -29.07
CA SER A 389 -13.25 38.39 -27.64
C SER A 389 -14.70 38.83 -27.45
N PHE A 390 -15.40 38.22 -26.51
CA PHE A 390 -16.79 38.55 -26.16
C PHE A 390 -17.12 38.12 -24.72
N ASP A 391 -18.19 38.67 -24.16
CA ASP A 391 -18.60 38.48 -22.76
C ASP A 391 -20.12 38.30 -22.61
N THR A 392 -20.54 37.88 -21.41
CA THR A 392 -21.93 37.74 -20.96
C THR A 392 -22.27 38.69 -19.82
N ASP A 393 -23.56 39.02 -19.63
CA ASP A 393 -24.01 39.96 -18.58
C ASP A 393 -23.78 39.46 -17.13
N LYS A 394 -23.67 38.13 -16.94
CA LYS A 394 -23.24 37.47 -15.70
C LYS A 394 -22.27 36.34 -16.04
N LYS A 395 -21.63 35.77 -15.00
CA LYS A 395 -20.81 34.54 -15.10
C LYS A 395 -21.50 33.29 -14.56
N LEU A 396 -22.51 33.48 -13.71
CA LEU A 396 -23.36 32.45 -13.13
C LEU A 396 -24.82 32.82 -13.39
N TYR A 397 -25.59 31.86 -13.90
CA TYR A 397 -27.03 31.98 -14.11
C TYR A 397 -27.77 30.84 -13.43
N LYS A 398 -29.08 31.00 -13.25
CA LYS A 398 -29.98 29.89 -12.87
C LYS A 398 -30.77 29.39 -14.06
N THR A 399 -31.14 28.11 -14.06
CA THR A 399 -32.04 27.55 -15.08
C THR A 399 -33.32 28.39 -15.18
N GLY A 400 -33.67 28.79 -16.40
CA GLY A 400 -34.79 29.70 -16.68
C GLY A 400 -34.41 31.19 -16.77
N GLU A 401 -33.22 31.61 -16.34
CA GLU A 401 -32.73 32.97 -16.61
C GLU A 401 -32.29 33.13 -18.08
N THR A 402 -32.38 34.36 -18.59
CA THR A 402 -31.85 34.73 -19.90
C THR A 402 -30.36 35.09 -19.79
N ILE A 403 -29.55 34.46 -20.64
CA ILE A 403 -28.13 34.75 -20.85
C ILE A 403 -28.02 35.71 -22.05
N ASN A 404 -27.39 36.86 -21.86
CA ASN A 404 -27.18 37.86 -22.91
C ASN A 404 -25.70 37.90 -23.28
N VAL A 405 -25.38 37.64 -24.54
CA VAL A 405 -24.01 37.64 -25.08
C VAL A 405 -23.80 38.89 -25.91
N THR A 406 -22.64 39.53 -25.76
CA THR A 406 -22.25 40.70 -26.55
C THR A 406 -21.00 40.39 -27.36
N ILE A 407 -21.16 40.18 -28.68
CA ILE A 407 -20.04 39.95 -29.60
C ILE A 407 -19.67 41.23 -30.37
N PRO A 408 -18.39 41.46 -30.69
CA PRO A 408 -18.00 42.51 -31.64
C PRO A 408 -18.51 42.12 -33.02
N GLY A 409 -19.32 42.97 -33.63
CA GLY A 409 -19.93 42.74 -34.93
C GLY A 409 -19.06 43.22 -36.09
N SER A 410 -19.31 42.68 -37.28
CA SER A 410 -18.73 43.20 -38.53
C SER A 410 -19.82 43.58 -39.53
N ASN A 411 -19.55 44.60 -40.36
CA ASN A 411 -20.51 45.32 -41.21
C ASN A 411 -21.53 44.45 -41.96
N LYS A 412 -21.11 43.26 -42.40
CA LYS A 412 -21.91 42.28 -43.17
C LYS A 412 -21.60 40.82 -42.77
N GLY A 413 -21.15 40.59 -41.54
CA GLY A 413 -20.74 39.27 -41.05
C GLY A 413 -21.88 38.38 -40.56
N ARG A 414 -21.60 37.08 -40.42
CA ARG A 414 -22.49 36.10 -39.79
C ARG A 414 -21.72 35.26 -38.79
N ALA A 415 -22.23 35.19 -37.56
CA ALA A 415 -21.68 34.36 -36.50
C ALA A 415 -22.44 33.03 -36.43
N LEU A 416 -21.72 31.91 -36.50
CA LEU A 416 -22.21 30.63 -35.99
C LEU A 416 -21.99 30.61 -34.49
N VAL A 417 -23.06 30.43 -33.72
CA VAL A 417 -23.03 30.30 -32.27
C VAL A 417 -23.42 28.86 -31.91
N THR A 418 -22.51 28.15 -31.27
CA THR A 418 -22.74 26.83 -30.67
C THR A 418 -22.68 26.93 -29.15
N LEU A 419 -23.60 26.22 -28.49
CA LEU A 419 -23.59 26.05 -27.03
C LEU A 419 -23.13 24.62 -26.75
N GLU A 420 -21.96 24.46 -26.12
CA GLU A 420 -21.19 23.22 -26.07
C GLU A 420 -20.93 22.79 -24.62
N ASN A 421 -20.91 21.49 -24.33
CA ASN A 421 -20.62 20.96 -22.97
C ASN A 421 -19.56 19.84 -22.99
N GLY A 422 -19.40 19.10 -21.89
CA GLY A 422 -18.44 17.99 -21.79
C GLY A 422 -18.78 16.74 -22.62
N SER A 423 -19.91 16.72 -23.33
CA SER A 423 -20.36 15.57 -24.14
C SER A 423 -20.82 15.90 -25.57
N GLY A 424 -21.19 17.15 -25.88
CA GLY A 424 -21.63 17.52 -27.22
C GLY A 424 -22.12 18.97 -27.37
N ILE A 425 -22.75 19.24 -28.52
CA ILE A 425 -23.43 20.51 -28.82
C ILE A 425 -24.88 20.43 -28.30
N VAL A 426 -25.28 21.41 -27.51
CA VAL A 426 -26.61 21.57 -26.89
C VAL A 426 -27.56 22.39 -27.78
N ASP A 427 -27.04 23.42 -28.44
CA ASP A 427 -27.76 24.28 -29.40
C ASP A 427 -26.77 24.83 -30.45
N ALA A 428 -27.28 25.14 -31.65
CA ALA A 428 -26.50 25.72 -32.74
C ALA A 428 -27.37 26.66 -33.59
N ARG A 429 -26.95 27.93 -33.72
CA ARG A 429 -27.72 28.96 -34.43
C ARG A 429 -26.81 29.94 -35.18
N TRP A 430 -27.34 30.53 -36.26
CA TRP A 430 -26.70 31.65 -36.94
C TRP A 430 -27.23 32.99 -36.41
N VAL A 431 -26.33 33.95 -36.20
CA VAL A 431 -26.64 35.33 -35.82
C VAL A 431 -26.02 36.26 -36.87
N GLU A 432 -26.80 37.22 -37.36
CA GLU A 432 -26.29 38.27 -38.27
C GLU A 432 -25.67 39.40 -37.43
N THR A 433 -24.48 39.87 -37.80
CA THR A 433 -23.80 40.94 -37.07
C THR A 433 -24.05 42.30 -37.72
N GLN A 434 -24.24 43.32 -36.89
CA GLN A 434 -24.34 44.72 -37.29
C GLN A 434 -23.01 45.46 -37.06
N ALA A 435 -22.92 46.71 -37.49
CA ALA A 435 -21.79 47.58 -37.16
C ALA A 435 -21.78 47.92 -35.65
N GLY A 436 -20.61 47.80 -34.99
CA GLY A 436 -20.49 47.95 -33.54
C GLY A 436 -20.71 46.63 -32.79
N ASN A 437 -21.24 46.67 -31.58
CA ASN A 437 -21.52 45.46 -30.80
C ASN A 437 -22.86 44.85 -31.23
N SER A 438 -22.87 43.54 -31.49
CA SER A 438 -24.09 42.76 -31.75
C SER A 438 -24.44 41.92 -30.52
N THR A 439 -25.68 42.03 -30.04
CA THR A 439 -26.18 41.27 -28.89
C THR A 439 -27.15 40.19 -29.30
N PHE A 440 -27.10 39.05 -28.62
CA PHE A 440 -28.09 37.97 -28.76
C PHE A 440 -28.29 37.27 -27.42
N SER A 441 -29.39 36.52 -27.28
CA SER A 441 -29.73 35.86 -26.03
C SER A 441 -30.32 34.46 -26.19
N PHE A 442 -30.26 33.71 -25.09
CA PHE A 442 -30.87 32.39 -24.94
C PHE A 442 -31.21 32.14 -23.48
N VAL A 443 -32.12 31.19 -23.22
CA VAL A 443 -32.50 30.81 -21.85
C VAL A 443 -31.56 29.71 -21.36
N ALA A 444 -31.07 29.82 -20.12
CA ALA A 444 -30.29 28.78 -19.47
C ALA A 444 -31.15 27.52 -19.24
N THR A 445 -30.85 26.41 -19.93
CA THR A 445 -31.62 25.16 -19.83
C THR A 445 -30.92 24.12 -18.95
N GLU A 446 -31.62 23.05 -18.57
CA GLU A 446 -31.02 21.96 -17.77
C GLU A 446 -29.85 21.26 -18.49
N ALA A 447 -29.87 21.20 -19.83
CA ALA A 447 -28.81 20.58 -20.64
C ALA A 447 -27.49 21.37 -20.63
N MET A 448 -27.51 22.58 -20.07
CA MET A 448 -26.37 23.49 -19.93
C MET A 448 -25.79 23.48 -18.49
N THR A 449 -26.31 22.62 -17.60
CA THR A 449 -25.86 22.45 -16.20
C THR A 449 -24.80 21.35 -16.12
N PRO A 450 -23.65 21.52 -15.42
CA PRO A 450 -23.30 22.62 -14.51
C PRO A 450 -22.69 23.86 -15.20
N ASN A 451 -22.22 23.73 -16.44
CA ASN A 451 -21.74 24.84 -17.24
C ASN A 451 -21.89 24.53 -18.73
N VAL A 452 -21.94 25.58 -19.53
CA VAL A 452 -21.91 25.52 -21.00
C VAL A 452 -20.85 26.47 -21.52
N PHE A 453 -20.22 26.09 -22.63
CA PHE A 453 -19.30 26.92 -23.38
C PHE A 453 -20.07 27.58 -24.52
N ILE A 454 -20.06 28.91 -24.56
CA ILE A 454 -20.52 29.64 -25.73
C ILE A 454 -19.33 29.70 -26.68
N HIS A 455 -19.40 28.97 -27.79
CA HIS A 455 -18.42 29.01 -28.86
C HIS A 455 -19.02 29.82 -30.02
N VAL A 456 -18.29 30.83 -30.48
CA VAL A 456 -18.72 31.70 -31.57
C VAL A 456 -17.66 31.68 -32.66
N SER A 457 -18.05 31.31 -33.88
CA SER A 457 -17.26 31.46 -35.11
C SER A 457 -17.88 32.56 -35.98
N LEU A 458 -17.26 33.75 -35.97
CA LEU A 458 -17.65 34.89 -36.79
C LEU A 458 -17.01 34.79 -38.18
N LEU A 459 -17.84 34.76 -39.21
CA LEU A 459 -17.43 34.75 -40.61
C LEU A 459 -17.69 36.10 -41.29
N GLN A 460 -16.69 36.60 -42.02
CA GLN A 460 -16.81 37.78 -42.88
C GLN A 460 -17.08 37.38 -44.35
N PRO A 461 -17.67 38.27 -45.18
CA PRO A 461 -17.76 38.05 -46.62
C PRO A 461 -16.38 37.99 -47.28
N HIS A 462 -16.18 37.00 -48.15
CA HIS A 462 -14.98 36.89 -48.98
C HIS A 462 -14.91 38.05 -50.00
N ALA A 463 -13.69 38.54 -50.28
CA ALA A 463 -13.41 39.69 -51.16
C ALA A 463 -13.97 41.04 -50.69
N GLN A 464 -13.72 41.40 -49.42
CA GLN A 464 -13.90 42.76 -48.88
C GLN A 464 -12.51 43.38 -48.56
N THR A 465 -12.37 44.70 -48.66
CA THR A 465 -11.08 45.42 -48.45
C THR A 465 -11.18 46.56 -47.41
N GLU A 466 -12.12 46.45 -46.46
CA GLU A 466 -12.32 47.39 -45.35
C GLU A 466 -11.37 47.12 -44.16
N ASN A 467 -10.81 45.90 -44.03
CA ASN A 467 -9.87 45.50 -42.96
C ASN A 467 -9.13 44.19 -43.28
N ASP A 468 -7.94 44.01 -42.68
CA ASP A 468 -7.05 42.83 -42.85
C ASP A 468 -7.34 41.68 -41.87
N LEU A 469 -8.55 41.55 -41.32
CA LEU A 469 -8.87 40.47 -40.38
C LEU A 469 -9.10 39.13 -41.11
N PRO A 470 -8.80 37.98 -40.46
CA PRO A 470 -9.12 36.67 -41.03
C PRO A 470 -10.61 36.49 -41.34
N ILE A 471 -10.90 35.80 -42.43
CA ILE A 471 -12.27 35.47 -42.89
C ILE A 471 -13.08 34.77 -41.77
N ARG A 472 -12.42 33.94 -40.95
CA ARG A 472 -12.95 33.30 -39.75
C ARG A 472 -12.23 33.80 -38.50
N MET A 473 -12.97 34.34 -37.55
CA MET A 473 -12.54 34.56 -36.17
C MET A 473 -13.34 33.68 -35.23
N TYR A 474 -12.74 33.16 -34.16
CA TYR A 474 -13.43 32.29 -33.21
C TYR A 474 -13.07 32.59 -31.75
N GLY A 475 -14.02 32.38 -30.86
CA GLY A 475 -13.85 32.59 -29.42
C GLY A 475 -14.74 31.69 -28.57
N ILE A 476 -14.30 31.39 -27.35
CA ILE A 476 -15.03 30.53 -26.42
C ILE A 476 -15.02 31.14 -25.02
N ILE A 477 -16.19 31.20 -24.37
CA ILE A 477 -16.30 31.55 -22.94
C ILE A 477 -17.16 30.51 -22.18
N PRO A 478 -16.77 30.13 -20.95
CA PRO A 478 -17.62 29.35 -20.06
C PRO A 478 -18.70 30.22 -19.42
N VAL A 479 -19.88 29.63 -19.23
CA VAL A 479 -20.97 30.17 -18.40
C VAL A 479 -21.38 29.09 -17.41
N ASP A 480 -21.26 29.37 -16.11
CA ASP A 480 -21.71 28.47 -15.04
C ASP A 480 -23.24 28.58 -14.90
N ILE A 481 -23.94 27.45 -14.78
CA ILE A 481 -25.41 27.39 -14.70
C ILE A 481 -25.84 26.49 -13.55
N GLU A 482 -26.48 27.07 -12.54
CA GLU A 482 -27.05 26.34 -11.41
C GLU A 482 -28.51 25.96 -11.69
N ASN A 483 -28.82 24.66 -11.67
CA ASN A 483 -30.19 24.17 -11.58
C ASN A 483 -30.51 23.79 -10.12
N PRO A 484 -31.35 24.55 -9.39
CA PRO A 484 -31.72 24.23 -8.01
C PRO A 484 -32.38 22.86 -7.83
N ALA A 485 -33.09 22.34 -8.84
CA ALA A 485 -33.74 21.03 -8.79
C ALA A 485 -32.73 19.86 -8.71
N THR A 486 -31.44 20.12 -8.92
CA THR A 486 -30.37 19.11 -8.77
C THR A 486 -29.92 18.92 -7.31
N LYS A 487 -30.40 19.72 -6.35
CA LYS A 487 -30.02 19.65 -4.94
C LYS A 487 -31.14 19.04 -4.11
N LEU A 488 -30.93 17.83 -3.60
CA LEU A 488 -31.74 17.28 -2.51
C LEU A 488 -31.33 17.94 -1.19
N GLN A 489 -32.28 18.08 -0.25
CA GLN A 489 -31.99 18.50 1.12
C GLN A 489 -32.44 17.42 2.12
N PRO A 490 -31.62 16.35 2.33
CA PRO A 490 -31.92 15.35 3.34
C PRO A 490 -31.94 15.97 4.74
N ILE A 491 -32.98 15.67 5.51
CA ILE A 491 -33.10 16.01 6.93
C ILE A 491 -32.83 14.76 7.75
N LEU A 492 -31.94 14.88 8.74
CA LEU A 492 -31.62 13.82 9.69
C LEU A 492 -32.07 14.21 11.10
N ALA A 493 -33.11 13.56 11.60
CA ALA A 493 -33.59 13.70 12.97
C ALA A 493 -33.10 12.53 13.84
N ALA A 494 -32.18 12.82 14.76
CA ALA A 494 -31.59 11.90 15.72
C ALA A 494 -31.30 12.67 17.04
N PRO A 495 -31.15 12.01 18.20
CA PRO A 495 -30.90 12.71 19.47
C PRO A 495 -29.56 13.45 19.48
N ASP A 496 -29.39 14.39 20.42
CA ASP A 496 -28.14 15.18 20.60
C ASP A 496 -27.09 14.46 21.46
N VAL A 497 -27.49 13.37 22.13
CA VAL A 497 -26.63 12.50 22.94
C VAL A 497 -27.25 11.11 23.00
N THR A 498 -26.44 10.06 23.14
CA THR A 498 -26.91 8.71 23.46
C THR A 498 -25.98 8.04 24.47
N GLU A 499 -26.39 6.90 25.01
CA GLU A 499 -25.59 6.07 25.92
C GLU A 499 -25.05 4.83 25.20
N PRO A 500 -23.95 4.21 25.69
CA PRO A 500 -23.48 2.91 25.21
C PRO A 500 -24.57 1.83 25.36
N GLU A 501 -24.60 0.87 24.44
CA GLU A 501 -25.51 -0.31 24.46
C GLU A 501 -27.02 -0.02 24.46
N LYS A 502 -27.47 1.24 24.56
CA LYS A 502 -28.87 1.64 24.38
C LYS A 502 -29.24 1.73 22.90
N GLU A 503 -30.53 1.57 22.64
CA GLU A 503 -31.12 1.78 21.32
C GLU A 503 -31.56 3.23 21.18
N PHE A 504 -31.28 3.81 20.01
CA PHE A 504 -31.70 5.16 19.65
C PHE A 504 -32.33 5.18 18.26
N THR A 505 -33.06 6.25 17.98
CA THR A 505 -33.81 6.43 16.73
C THR A 505 -33.12 7.42 15.81
N VAL A 506 -32.98 7.05 14.53
CA VAL A 506 -32.60 7.95 13.44
C VAL A 506 -33.72 7.98 12.41
N THR A 507 -34.31 9.15 12.18
CA THR A 507 -35.33 9.37 11.15
C THR A 507 -34.79 10.23 10.03
N VAL A 508 -35.02 9.80 8.78
CA VAL A 508 -34.53 10.47 7.57
C VAL A 508 -35.72 10.85 6.68
N SER A 509 -35.71 12.07 6.16
CA SER A 509 -36.70 12.63 5.24
C SER A 509 -36.01 13.64 4.30
N GLU A 510 -36.74 14.24 3.36
CA GLU A 510 -36.24 15.32 2.48
C GLU A 510 -37.07 16.59 2.72
N ALA A 511 -36.43 17.76 2.74
CA ALA A 511 -37.03 19.02 3.19
C ALA A 511 -38.22 19.49 2.34
N ASN A 512 -38.19 19.18 1.05
CA ASN A 512 -39.21 19.52 0.05
C ASN A 512 -40.12 18.31 -0.27
N ASN A 513 -40.05 17.26 0.56
CA ASN A 513 -40.76 15.99 0.39
C ASN A 513 -40.47 15.26 -0.94
N GLN A 514 -39.30 15.50 -1.55
CA GLN A 514 -38.92 14.89 -2.82
C GLN A 514 -38.65 13.38 -2.68
N GLN A 515 -38.77 12.65 -3.79
CA GLN A 515 -38.30 11.26 -3.88
C GLN A 515 -36.77 11.25 -3.77
N MET A 516 -36.22 10.40 -2.89
CA MET A 516 -34.78 10.16 -2.80
C MET A 516 -34.46 8.71 -2.46
N THR A 517 -33.40 8.17 -3.06
CA THR A 517 -32.70 7.00 -2.54
C THR A 517 -31.53 7.45 -1.68
N TYR A 518 -31.25 6.77 -0.57
CA TYR A 518 -30.16 7.12 0.33
C TYR A 518 -29.50 5.92 1.00
N THR A 519 -28.22 6.07 1.34
CA THR A 519 -27.48 5.20 2.27
C THR A 519 -27.33 5.90 3.61
N LEU A 520 -27.37 5.13 4.70
CA LEU A 520 -27.16 5.61 6.08
C LEU A 520 -25.95 4.91 6.69
N ALA A 521 -24.99 5.68 7.18
CA ALA A 521 -23.84 5.17 7.94
C ALA A 521 -23.81 5.76 9.35
N VAL A 522 -23.31 5.01 10.32
CA VAL A 522 -22.99 5.46 11.68
C VAL A 522 -21.56 5.04 11.98
N VAL A 523 -20.65 6.02 12.09
CA VAL A 523 -19.21 5.77 12.17
C VAL A 523 -18.56 6.57 13.31
N ASP A 524 -17.63 5.93 14.02
CA ASP A 524 -16.77 6.53 15.03
C ASP A 524 -15.98 7.74 14.50
N GLU A 525 -16.20 8.94 15.08
CA GLU A 525 -15.44 10.15 14.74
C GLU A 525 -13.96 10.04 15.09
N GLY A 526 -13.60 9.17 16.04
CA GLY A 526 -12.20 8.83 16.32
C GLY A 526 -11.49 8.22 15.12
N LEU A 527 -12.23 7.53 14.26
CA LEU A 527 -11.72 6.90 13.03
C LEU A 527 -11.88 7.81 11.80
N LEU A 528 -12.97 8.58 11.71
CA LEU A 528 -13.13 9.60 10.66
C LEU A 528 -12.07 10.72 10.79
N GLY A 529 -11.70 11.09 12.02
CA GLY A 529 -10.72 12.12 12.32
C GLY A 529 -9.32 11.84 11.75
N LEU A 530 -8.85 10.59 11.79
CA LEU A 530 -7.52 10.19 11.28
C LEU A 530 -7.27 10.54 9.81
N THR A 531 -8.34 10.75 9.03
CA THR A 531 -8.28 11.10 7.60
C THR A 531 -9.05 12.41 7.30
N ARG A 532 -9.42 13.16 8.35
CA ARG A 532 -10.31 14.34 8.30
C ARG A 532 -11.52 14.13 7.38
N PHE A 533 -12.14 12.95 7.48
CA PHE A 533 -13.15 12.46 6.53
C PHE A 533 -14.39 13.38 6.49
N LYS A 534 -14.79 13.73 5.27
CA LYS A 534 -15.99 14.53 4.96
C LYS A 534 -17.10 13.62 4.48
N THR A 535 -18.34 13.84 4.93
CA THR A 535 -19.48 13.07 4.43
C THR A 535 -19.56 13.17 2.90
N PRO A 536 -19.65 12.05 2.17
CA PRO A 536 -19.68 12.07 0.71
C PRO A 536 -20.88 12.83 0.16
N ASN A 537 -20.64 13.77 -0.75
CA ASN A 537 -21.69 14.51 -1.45
C ASN A 537 -21.56 14.30 -2.97
N PRO A 538 -22.41 13.47 -3.60
CA PRO A 538 -22.35 13.22 -5.03
C PRO A 538 -22.61 14.49 -5.87
N TRP A 539 -23.34 15.48 -5.32
CA TRP A 539 -23.61 16.74 -6.03
C TRP A 539 -22.33 17.48 -6.43
N THR A 540 -21.37 17.56 -5.51
CA THR A 540 -20.08 18.25 -5.76
C THR A 540 -19.17 17.54 -6.76
N THR A 541 -19.47 16.29 -7.12
CA THR A 541 -18.78 15.56 -8.19
C THR A 541 -19.55 15.65 -9.50
N PHE A 542 -20.87 15.38 -9.50
CA PHE A 542 -21.67 15.36 -10.71
C PHE A 542 -21.91 16.74 -11.33
N TYR A 543 -21.87 17.80 -10.50
CA TYR A 543 -22.00 19.20 -10.90
C TYR A 543 -20.72 20.01 -10.64
N ALA A 544 -19.57 19.34 -10.59
CA ALA A 544 -18.28 20.01 -10.80
C ALA A 544 -18.20 20.55 -12.24
N ARG A 545 -17.59 21.73 -12.42
CA ARG A 545 -17.43 22.36 -13.74
C ARG A 545 -16.74 21.41 -14.72
N GLU A 546 -17.35 21.15 -15.86
CA GLU A 546 -16.86 20.29 -16.94
C GLU A 546 -15.84 21.02 -17.82
N ALA A 547 -14.91 20.26 -18.40
CA ALA A 547 -14.08 20.71 -19.51
C ALA A 547 -14.88 20.69 -20.82
N LEU A 548 -14.43 21.44 -21.84
CA LEU A 548 -15.04 21.39 -23.16
C LEU A 548 -14.80 20.01 -23.82
N GLY A 549 -15.89 19.27 -24.09
CA GLY A 549 -15.84 17.96 -24.75
C GLY A 549 -15.93 18.03 -26.27
N VAL A 550 -16.47 19.13 -26.81
CA VAL A 550 -16.56 19.35 -28.26
C VAL A 550 -15.17 19.69 -28.82
N ARG A 551 -14.85 19.07 -29.96
CA ARG A 551 -13.69 19.41 -30.79
C ARG A 551 -14.21 19.85 -32.15
N THR A 552 -13.72 20.99 -32.62
CA THR A 552 -14.15 21.56 -33.89
C THR A 552 -13.03 21.44 -34.93
N TRP A 553 -13.40 21.08 -36.15
CA TRP A 553 -12.56 21.06 -37.33
C TRP A 553 -13.22 21.94 -38.39
N ASP A 554 -12.47 22.82 -39.04
CA ASP A 554 -12.92 23.58 -40.20
C ASP A 554 -11.90 23.52 -41.34
N MET A 555 -12.27 24.10 -42.48
CA MET A 555 -11.43 24.15 -43.69
C MET A 555 -11.16 25.59 -44.16
N PHE A 556 -11.41 26.61 -43.32
CA PHE A 556 -11.12 28.01 -43.68
C PHE A 556 -9.63 28.25 -43.88
N ASP A 557 -8.79 27.39 -43.28
CA ASP A 557 -7.33 27.43 -43.39
C ASP A 557 -6.77 26.50 -44.50
N TYR A 558 -7.61 25.71 -45.20
CA TYR A 558 -7.15 24.52 -45.97
C TYR A 558 -7.83 24.28 -47.33
N VAL A 559 -7.53 25.12 -48.34
CA VAL A 559 -8.02 24.97 -49.71
C VAL A 559 -6.82 24.88 -50.67
N ILE A 560 -6.41 23.76 -51.29
CA ILE A 560 -6.76 22.32 -51.34
C ILE A 560 -5.39 21.60 -51.54
N GLY A 561 -5.06 20.35 -51.16
CA GLY A 561 -5.72 19.12 -50.72
C GLY A 561 -4.87 17.91 -51.23
N ALA A 562 -5.17 16.61 -51.08
CA ALA A 562 -6.15 15.85 -50.31
C ALA A 562 -5.72 14.35 -50.29
N TYR A 563 -6.43 13.48 -49.54
CA TYR A 563 -6.22 12.02 -49.35
C TYR A 563 -4.96 11.55 -48.57
N GLY A 564 -5.01 10.52 -47.70
CA GLY A 564 -6.19 9.86 -47.10
C GLY A 564 -5.94 8.48 -46.42
N GLY A 565 -6.40 8.31 -45.16
CA GLY A 565 -6.72 7.01 -44.49
C GLY A 565 -5.56 6.10 -43.99
N LYS A 566 -5.79 5.06 -43.15
CA LYS A 566 -6.87 4.77 -42.16
C LYS A 566 -6.56 3.53 -41.26
N MET A 567 -6.74 3.62 -39.92
CA MET A 567 -7.00 2.50 -38.94
C MET A 567 -5.90 1.40 -38.74
N GLU A 568 -5.87 0.53 -37.70
CA GLU A 568 -6.81 0.25 -36.57
C GLU A 568 -6.12 -0.17 -35.22
N ARG A 569 -6.97 -0.45 -34.21
CA ARG A 569 -6.82 -0.76 -32.76
C ARG A 569 -6.06 -2.05 -32.37
N LEU A 570 -5.83 -2.20 -31.05
CA LEU A 570 -6.20 -3.44 -30.33
C LEU A 570 -6.76 -3.18 -28.90
N LEU A 571 -7.14 -4.24 -28.16
CA LEU A 571 -7.94 -4.26 -26.91
C LEU A 571 -7.19 -5.07 -25.80
N SER A 572 -7.16 -4.65 -24.52
CA SER A 572 -8.08 -4.95 -23.39
C SER A 572 -8.05 -6.37 -22.79
N ILE A 573 -8.45 -6.50 -21.50
CA ILE A 573 -8.66 -7.73 -20.69
C ILE A 573 -7.33 -8.32 -20.12
N GLY A 574 -7.22 -8.81 -18.86
CA GLY A 574 -8.10 -8.74 -17.69
C GLY A 574 -8.49 -10.09 -17.07
N GLY A 575 -8.02 -10.42 -15.86
CA GLY A 575 -8.44 -11.62 -15.11
C GLY A 575 -7.51 -12.03 -13.97
N GLY A 576 -8.06 -12.74 -12.98
CA GLY A 576 -7.38 -13.33 -11.83
C GLY A 576 -8.41 -13.81 -10.79
N GLU A 577 -8.05 -14.76 -9.93
CA GLU A 577 -8.89 -15.19 -8.80
C GLU A 577 -8.03 -15.74 -7.63
N ASP A 578 -8.56 -15.72 -6.40
CA ASP A 578 -7.78 -15.72 -5.14
C ASP A 578 -8.41 -16.60 -4.03
N ALA A 579 -7.74 -16.66 -2.88
CA ALA A 579 -8.30 -16.46 -1.52
C ALA A 579 -8.23 -17.59 -0.46
N ILE A 580 -7.94 -17.14 0.78
CA ILE A 580 -8.15 -17.77 2.11
C ILE A 580 -7.10 -18.80 2.60
N ILE A 581 -6.23 -18.45 3.55
CA ILE A 581 -5.73 -19.43 4.54
C ILE A 581 -6.57 -19.32 5.82
N ASP A 582 -6.79 -20.44 6.52
CA ASP A 582 -7.57 -20.50 7.76
C ASP A 582 -6.89 -19.89 9.00
N LYS A 583 -7.71 -19.53 10.01
CA LYS A 583 -7.44 -18.48 10.99
C LYS A 583 -6.66 -18.93 12.24
N ALA A 584 -5.78 -18.04 12.69
CA ALA A 584 -5.45 -17.91 14.11
C ALA A 584 -6.33 -16.81 14.75
N ASN A 585 -6.91 -17.08 15.92
CA ASN A 585 -7.74 -16.11 16.64
C ASN A 585 -6.86 -15.05 17.34
N LYS A 586 -6.60 -13.94 16.67
CA LYS A 586 -5.98 -12.75 17.27
C LYS A 586 -6.99 -12.00 18.16
N ALA A 587 -6.51 -11.37 19.23
CA ALA A 587 -7.32 -10.56 20.14
C ALA A 587 -7.98 -9.37 19.41
N LYS A 588 -9.30 -9.21 19.53
CA LYS A 588 -10.04 -8.09 18.93
C LYS A 588 -10.05 -6.87 19.87
N ARG A 589 -8.90 -6.23 20.00
CA ARG A 589 -8.69 -5.17 20.99
C ARG A 589 -9.63 -3.95 20.84
N PHE A 590 -10.01 -3.61 19.60
CA PHE A 590 -10.98 -2.56 19.30
C PHE A 590 -11.87 -2.99 18.12
N ASP A 591 -13.16 -3.22 18.34
CA ASP A 591 -14.15 -3.28 17.25
C ASP A 591 -14.68 -1.84 17.02
N PRO A 592 -14.34 -1.19 15.89
CA PRO A 592 -14.74 0.19 15.62
C PRO A 592 -16.25 0.27 15.35
N VAL A 593 -16.91 1.33 15.82
CA VAL A 593 -18.32 1.56 15.48
C VAL A 593 -18.40 1.92 14.01
N VAL A 594 -18.85 0.96 13.19
CA VAL A 594 -19.12 1.11 11.76
C VAL A 594 -20.39 0.33 11.42
N LEU A 595 -21.50 1.03 11.33
CA LEU A 595 -22.80 0.48 10.92
C LEU A 595 -23.18 1.10 9.59
N PHE A 596 -23.58 0.29 8.61
CA PHE A 596 -23.97 0.76 7.27
C PHE A 596 -25.29 0.12 6.85
N TYR A 597 -26.20 0.92 6.32
CA TYR A 597 -27.57 0.52 5.96
C TYR A 597 -28.00 1.11 4.61
N GLY A 598 -28.69 0.30 3.82
CA GLY A 598 -29.28 0.69 2.54
C GLY A 598 -28.51 0.18 1.31
N PRO A 599 -28.79 0.73 0.11
CA PRO A 599 -29.66 1.88 -0.14
C PRO A 599 -31.15 1.66 0.20
N PHE A 600 -31.85 2.76 0.50
CA PHE A 600 -33.31 2.79 0.72
C PHE A 600 -33.96 3.92 -0.09
N THR A 601 -35.10 3.67 -0.70
CA THR A 601 -35.85 4.69 -1.46
C THR A 601 -37.07 5.20 -0.68
N LEU A 602 -37.22 6.52 -0.61
CA LEU A 602 -38.41 7.22 -0.12
C LEU A 602 -39.15 7.81 -1.31
N LYS A 603 -40.46 7.56 -1.45
CA LYS A 603 -41.34 8.23 -2.44
C LYS A 603 -41.91 9.52 -1.83
N GLY A 604 -41.03 10.35 -1.28
CA GLY A 604 -41.37 11.32 -0.24
C GLY A 604 -41.61 10.65 1.13
N GLY A 605 -42.02 11.45 2.11
CA GLY A 605 -42.25 11.04 3.49
C GLY A 605 -40.98 10.93 4.33
N LYS A 606 -41.03 10.10 5.37
CA LYS A 606 -39.92 9.85 6.30
C LYS A 606 -39.76 8.36 6.58
N LYS A 607 -38.52 7.89 6.79
CA LYS A 607 -38.23 6.54 7.27
C LYS A 607 -37.41 6.59 8.55
N THR A 608 -37.83 5.75 9.50
CA THR A 608 -37.22 5.63 10.83
C THR A 608 -36.40 4.35 10.92
N HIS A 609 -35.21 4.44 11.51
CA HIS A 609 -34.28 3.35 11.78
C HIS A 609 -34.01 3.28 13.29
N GLN A 610 -34.05 2.07 13.83
CA GLN A 610 -33.72 1.75 15.22
C GLN A 610 -32.29 1.22 15.23
N ILE A 611 -31.39 1.89 15.97
CA ILE A 611 -29.95 1.63 15.95
C ILE A 611 -29.49 1.33 17.37
N LYS A 612 -28.80 0.21 17.56
CA LYS A 612 -28.12 -0.15 18.80
C LYS A 612 -26.62 0.03 18.63
N LEU A 613 -25.99 0.80 19.50
CA LEU A 613 -24.53 0.87 19.53
C LEU A 613 -23.97 -0.34 20.31
N PRO A 614 -22.75 -0.80 20.00
CA PRO A 614 -22.00 -1.65 20.91
C PRO A 614 -21.58 -0.85 22.16
N LYS A 615 -20.83 -1.51 23.03
CA LYS A 615 -20.22 -0.94 24.22
C LYS A 615 -19.07 0.02 23.86
N TYR A 616 -19.43 1.26 23.49
CA TYR A 616 -18.54 2.31 23.00
C TYR A 616 -18.80 3.64 23.72
N ILE A 617 -17.75 4.42 23.95
CA ILE A 617 -17.80 5.77 24.54
C ILE A 617 -16.98 6.70 23.63
N GLY A 618 -17.59 7.77 23.13
CA GLY A 618 -16.97 8.65 22.13
C GLY A 618 -17.98 9.55 21.42
N GLU A 619 -17.86 9.71 20.10
CA GLU A 619 -18.76 10.52 19.26
C GLU A 619 -18.97 9.77 17.95
N VAL A 620 -20.22 9.49 17.57
CA VAL A 620 -20.53 8.87 16.27
C VAL A 620 -21.06 9.92 15.31
N ARG A 621 -20.57 9.90 14.06
CA ARG A 621 -21.19 10.64 12.97
C ARG A 621 -22.23 9.75 12.31
N VAL A 622 -23.48 10.18 12.37
CA VAL A 622 -24.56 9.64 11.54
C VAL A 622 -24.54 10.39 10.21
N MET A 623 -24.36 9.67 9.10
CA MET A 623 -24.18 10.22 7.76
C MET A 623 -25.25 9.70 6.81
N VAL A 624 -25.91 10.59 6.09
CA VAL A 624 -26.84 10.29 4.98
C VAL A 624 -26.24 10.82 3.69
N VAL A 625 -26.19 9.94 2.69
CA VAL A 625 -25.81 10.28 1.31
C VAL A 625 -26.98 9.89 0.41
N ALA A 626 -27.49 10.83 -0.39
CA ALA A 626 -28.76 10.69 -1.09
C ALA A 626 -28.69 11.12 -2.57
N GLY A 627 -29.53 10.50 -3.40
CA GLY A 627 -29.72 10.83 -4.81
C GLY A 627 -30.96 10.20 -5.42
N ASN A 628 -31.52 10.86 -6.43
CA ASN A 628 -32.62 10.38 -7.26
C ASN A 628 -32.77 11.30 -8.48
N SER A 629 -32.94 10.74 -9.69
CA SER A 629 -33.32 11.49 -10.90
C SER A 629 -32.56 12.81 -11.08
N LYS A 630 -31.23 12.71 -11.18
CA LYS A 630 -30.26 13.82 -11.29
C LYS A 630 -30.10 14.74 -10.07
N ALA A 631 -30.96 14.63 -9.05
CA ALA A 631 -30.82 15.36 -7.80
C ALA A 631 -29.96 14.59 -6.79
N TYR A 632 -29.09 15.28 -6.06
CA TYR A 632 -28.21 14.68 -5.03
C TYR A 632 -28.06 15.58 -3.81
N GLY A 633 -27.73 14.98 -2.67
CA GLY A 633 -27.47 15.72 -1.42
C GLY A 633 -26.90 14.83 -0.32
N SER A 634 -26.54 15.45 0.80
CA SER A 634 -25.94 14.77 1.95
C SER A 634 -26.27 15.51 3.25
N ALA A 635 -26.40 14.78 4.35
CA ALA A 635 -26.57 15.34 5.69
C ALA A 635 -25.75 14.55 6.72
N GLU A 636 -25.26 15.22 7.75
CA GLU A 636 -24.54 14.58 8.86
C GLU A 636 -24.99 15.13 10.22
N LYS A 637 -24.90 14.30 11.27
CA LYS A 637 -25.01 14.73 12.67
C LYS A 637 -24.01 13.98 13.54
N GLN A 638 -23.29 14.73 14.37
CA GLN A 638 -22.46 14.20 15.45
C GLN A 638 -23.32 13.92 16.69
N ILE A 639 -23.15 12.73 17.29
CA ILE A 639 -23.86 12.31 18.50
C ILE A 639 -22.82 11.78 19.50
N PRO A 640 -22.50 12.52 20.57
CA PRO A 640 -21.72 12.02 21.69
C PRO A 640 -22.39 10.80 22.35
N VAL A 641 -21.58 9.78 22.62
CA VAL A 641 -21.97 8.53 23.27
C VAL A 641 -21.34 8.51 24.67
N LYS A 642 -22.15 8.75 25.71
CA LYS A 642 -21.66 8.96 27.09
C LYS A 642 -22.67 8.56 28.16
N SER A 643 -22.16 8.27 29.36
CA SER A 643 -22.96 7.96 30.56
C SER A 643 -22.50 8.84 31.75
N SER A 644 -23.32 8.91 32.81
CA SER A 644 -23.01 9.70 34.01
C SER A 644 -21.70 9.30 34.71
N LEU A 645 -21.36 8.00 34.66
CA LEU A 645 -20.09 7.44 35.10
C LEU A 645 -19.48 6.64 33.94
N MET A 646 -18.20 6.86 33.64
CA MET A 646 -17.48 6.13 32.60
C MET A 646 -16.07 5.78 33.07
N ALA A 647 -15.57 4.60 32.67
CA ALA A 647 -14.20 4.16 32.93
C ALA A 647 -13.53 3.64 31.65
N MET A 648 -12.35 4.17 31.33
CA MET A 648 -11.52 3.75 30.18
C MET A 648 -10.19 3.16 30.64
N THR A 649 -9.82 2.00 30.11
CA THR A 649 -8.49 1.39 30.25
C THR A 649 -7.56 1.80 29.10
N THR A 650 -6.27 1.94 29.41
CA THR A 650 -5.21 2.27 28.45
C THR A 650 -4.10 1.23 28.55
N LEU A 651 -3.80 0.53 27.45
CA LEU A 651 -3.00 -0.71 27.42
C LEU A 651 -2.13 -0.76 26.15
N PRO A 652 -0.98 -1.46 26.16
CA PRO A 652 -0.24 -1.88 24.96
C PRO A 652 -1.09 -2.60 23.90
N ARG A 653 -0.61 -2.69 22.65
CA ARG A 653 -1.27 -3.48 21.58
C ARG A 653 -1.09 -5.00 21.76
N VAL A 654 0.09 -5.41 22.25
CA VAL A 654 0.48 -6.77 22.65
C VAL A 654 1.27 -6.68 23.97
N VAL A 655 1.53 -7.78 24.66
CA VAL A 655 2.49 -7.85 25.77
C VAL A 655 3.32 -9.15 25.73
N GLY A 656 4.49 -9.13 26.35
CA GLY A 656 5.39 -10.27 26.50
C GLY A 656 5.22 -11.01 27.83
N PRO A 657 5.50 -12.33 27.89
CA PRO A 657 5.59 -13.08 29.14
C PRO A 657 6.60 -12.45 30.12
N GLY A 658 6.24 -12.36 31.40
CA GLY A 658 7.11 -11.82 32.45
C GLY A 658 7.29 -10.29 32.46
N GLU A 659 6.60 -9.55 31.61
CA GLU A 659 6.54 -8.08 31.66
C GLU A 659 5.73 -7.58 32.86
N THR A 660 5.95 -6.32 33.25
CA THR A 660 5.10 -5.61 34.23
C THR A 660 4.61 -4.30 33.66
N MET A 661 3.38 -3.91 34.00
CA MET A 661 2.83 -2.63 33.54
C MET A 661 1.93 -1.97 34.57
N LYS A 662 1.83 -0.65 34.49
CA LYS A 662 0.98 0.16 35.34
C LYS A 662 -0.24 0.63 34.54
N LEU A 663 -1.31 -0.15 34.57
CA LEU A 663 -2.56 0.10 33.86
C LEU A 663 -3.20 1.40 34.35
N PRO A 664 -3.27 2.46 33.52
CA PRO A 664 -4.05 3.65 33.79
C PRO A 664 -5.53 3.36 33.55
N VAL A 665 -6.37 3.86 34.46
CA VAL A 665 -7.82 3.89 34.32
C VAL A 665 -8.27 5.34 34.42
N THR A 666 -8.77 5.89 33.31
CA THR A 666 -9.38 7.22 33.29
C THR A 666 -10.84 7.09 33.70
N VAL A 667 -11.22 7.73 34.79
CA VAL A 667 -12.59 7.76 35.30
C VAL A 667 -13.19 9.12 35.01
N PHE A 668 -14.39 9.16 34.44
CA PHE A 668 -15.12 10.39 34.13
C PHE A 668 -16.40 10.47 34.97
N ALA A 669 -16.56 11.58 35.69
CA ALA A 669 -17.81 11.97 36.34
C ALA A 669 -18.55 12.98 35.44
N GLY A 670 -19.58 12.51 34.75
CA GLY A 670 -20.42 13.29 33.83
C GLY A 670 -21.71 13.85 34.46
N SER A 671 -21.86 13.78 35.79
CA SER A 671 -22.92 14.44 36.55
C SER A 671 -22.52 14.60 38.02
N ASP A 672 -23.07 15.62 38.72
CA ASP A 672 -22.74 15.93 40.13
C ASP A 672 -23.26 14.89 41.15
N ALA A 673 -24.01 13.90 40.66
CA ALA A 673 -24.44 12.73 41.44
C ALA A 673 -23.35 11.65 41.57
N VAL A 674 -22.31 11.68 40.70
CA VAL A 674 -21.12 10.83 40.85
C VAL A 674 -20.15 11.50 41.81
N LYS A 675 -19.86 10.82 42.93
CA LYS A 675 -18.98 11.34 43.98
C LYS A 675 -17.89 10.33 44.33
N ASN A 676 -18.18 9.37 45.20
CA ASN A 676 -17.25 8.30 45.54
C ASN A 676 -17.38 7.17 44.53
N VAL A 677 -16.40 7.01 43.64
CA VAL A 677 -16.34 5.94 42.65
C VAL A 677 -15.48 4.79 43.19
N SER A 678 -16.13 3.65 43.41
CA SER A 678 -15.46 2.38 43.67
C SER A 678 -14.96 1.81 42.35
N LEU A 679 -13.67 1.47 42.27
CA LEU A 679 -13.04 0.78 41.16
C LEU A 679 -12.62 -0.62 41.59
N LYS A 680 -12.79 -1.61 40.70
CA LYS A 680 -12.37 -3.00 40.93
C LYS A 680 -11.83 -3.60 39.64
N ILE A 681 -10.67 -4.25 39.69
CA ILE A 681 -10.06 -4.94 38.55
C ILE A 681 -10.17 -6.46 38.70
N THR A 682 -10.36 -7.14 37.58
CA THR A 682 -10.36 -8.61 37.45
C THR A 682 -9.61 -9.01 36.18
N THR A 683 -8.92 -10.15 36.21
CA THR A 683 -8.08 -10.65 35.13
C THR A 683 -8.23 -12.16 34.94
N ASN A 684 -7.86 -12.68 33.77
CA ASN A 684 -7.68 -14.13 33.58
C ASN A 684 -6.28 -14.60 34.03
N SER A 685 -6.03 -15.91 34.01
CA SER A 685 -4.82 -16.56 34.54
C SER A 685 -3.50 -16.24 33.82
N LEU A 686 -3.53 -15.37 32.80
CA LEU A 686 -2.33 -14.85 32.12
C LEU A 686 -1.80 -13.55 32.76
N VAL A 687 -2.59 -12.88 33.61
CA VAL A 687 -2.21 -11.60 34.24
C VAL A 687 -2.56 -11.60 35.72
N SER A 688 -1.59 -11.28 36.58
CA SER A 688 -1.81 -11.06 38.01
C SER A 688 -1.78 -9.57 38.35
N VAL A 689 -2.67 -9.16 39.27
CA VAL A 689 -2.61 -7.84 39.91
C VAL A 689 -1.60 -7.93 41.05
N THR A 690 -0.59 -7.06 41.06
CA THR A 690 0.51 -7.08 42.04
C THR A 690 0.35 -6.04 43.16
N GLY A 691 -0.69 -5.21 43.09
CA GLY A 691 -1.12 -4.27 44.14
C GLY A 691 -2.59 -4.46 44.53
N GLU A 692 -3.22 -3.38 44.99
CA GLU A 692 -4.64 -3.39 45.37
C GLU A 692 -5.55 -3.66 44.16
N ALA A 693 -6.39 -4.70 44.24
CA ALA A 693 -7.36 -5.04 43.20
C ALA A 693 -8.65 -4.18 43.22
N SER A 694 -8.80 -3.29 44.21
CA SER A 694 -9.90 -2.33 44.31
C SER A 694 -9.39 -0.99 44.82
N LYS A 695 -9.95 0.14 44.34
CA LYS A 695 -9.57 1.51 44.73
C LYS A 695 -10.79 2.42 44.82
N GLN A 696 -10.64 3.59 45.47
CA GLN A 696 -11.67 4.62 45.55
C GLN A 696 -11.18 5.91 44.88
N VAL A 697 -12.09 6.60 44.17
CA VAL A 697 -11.82 7.90 43.54
C VAL A 697 -12.97 8.86 43.88
N GLU A 698 -12.69 9.88 44.67
CA GLU A 698 -13.66 10.93 45.03
C GLU A 698 -13.73 12.03 43.97
N PHE A 699 -14.94 12.46 43.62
CA PHE A 699 -15.24 13.62 42.77
C PHE A 699 -16.02 14.68 43.55
N THR A 700 -15.53 15.91 43.54
CA THR A 700 -16.19 17.10 44.11
C THR A 700 -16.91 17.95 43.06
N VAL A 701 -16.54 17.78 41.79
CA VAL A 701 -17.12 18.40 40.59
C VAL A 701 -17.01 17.40 39.43
N GLN A 702 -17.78 17.63 38.35
CA GLN A 702 -17.65 16.90 37.09
C GLN A 702 -16.24 17.06 36.48
N GLY A 703 -15.78 16.03 35.76
CA GLY A 703 -14.46 16.00 35.15
C GLY A 703 -13.86 14.60 35.09
N GLU A 704 -12.53 14.53 34.97
CA GLU A 704 -11.76 13.28 34.90
C GLU A 704 -10.82 13.11 36.10
N LYS A 705 -10.55 11.86 36.50
CA LYS A 705 -9.47 11.49 37.41
C LYS A 705 -8.82 10.17 36.99
N MET A 706 -7.52 10.04 37.22
CA MET A 706 -6.76 8.81 36.96
C MET A 706 -6.69 7.92 38.20
N ALA A 707 -6.93 6.63 38.01
CA ALA A 707 -6.47 5.56 38.89
C ALA A 707 -5.44 4.69 38.18
N TYR A 708 -4.68 3.89 38.95
CA TYR A 708 -3.67 3.00 38.40
C TYR A 708 -3.70 1.62 39.09
N PHE A 709 -3.59 0.56 38.30
CA PHE A 709 -3.44 -0.82 38.77
C PHE A 709 -2.12 -1.39 38.28
N ASP A 710 -1.33 -1.95 39.20
CA ASP A 710 -0.04 -2.55 38.89
C ASP A 710 -0.24 -4.03 38.53
N LEU A 711 0.22 -4.42 37.34
CA LEU A 711 0.00 -5.73 36.71
C LEU A 711 1.33 -6.42 36.39
N LYS A 712 1.34 -7.74 36.48
CA LYS A 712 2.41 -8.61 35.96
C LYS A 712 1.81 -9.62 34.99
N ILE A 713 2.47 -9.79 33.84
CA ILE A 713 2.15 -10.83 32.86
C ILE A 713 2.81 -12.15 33.29
N GLY A 714 2.08 -13.26 33.23
CA GLY A 714 2.57 -14.59 33.54
C GLY A 714 3.47 -15.18 32.46
N ASP A 715 4.01 -16.37 32.72
CA ASP A 715 5.02 -17.01 31.86
C ASP A 715 4.40 -17.84 30.71
N LYS A 716 3.18 -17.47 30.28
CA LYS A 716 2.36 -18.17 29.27
C LYS A 716 1.83 -17.19 28.23
N THR A 717 1.71 -17.66 26.99
CA THR A 717 1.14 -16.91 25.87
C THR A 717 -0.39 -17.14 25.72
N GLY A 718 -1.04 -16.28 24.93
CA GLY A 718 -2.48 -16.34 24.64
C GLY A 718 -3.21 -15.03 24.96
N ILE A 719 -4.53 -15.00 24.78
CA ILE A 719 -5.34 -13.79 24.98
C ILE A 719 -5.53 -13.52 26.48
N ALA A 720 -4.86 -12.48 26.98
CA ALA A 720 -5.12 -11.94 28.30
C ALA A 720 -6.39 -11.09 28.27
N LYS A 721 -7.22 -11.24 29.31
CA LYS A 721 -8.49 -10.52 29.47
C LYS A 721 -8.45 -9.71 30.76
N ILE A 722 -8.74 -8.42 30.66
CA ILE A 722 -8.68 -7.45 31.74
C ILE A 722 -10.02 -6.71 31.79
N THR A 723 -10.69 -6.76 32.94
CA THR A 723 -12.00 -6.12 33.15
C THR A 723 -11.96 -5.25 34.41
N VAL A 724 -12.25 -3.96 34.25
CA VAL A 724 -12.32 -2.95 35.32
C VAL A 724 -13.75 -2.47 35.48
N GLU A 725 -14.35 -2.73 36.64
CA GLU A 725 -15.66 -2.22 37.03
C GLU A 725 -15.52 -0.88 37.77
N ALA A 726 -16.44 0.05 37.53
CA ALA A 726 -16.54 1.33 38.22
C ALA A 726 -17.99 1.59 38.68
N GLU A 727 -18.20 1.90 39.95
CA GLU A 727 -19.54 2.04 40.54
C GLU A 727 -19.64 3.27 41.46
N SER A 728 -20.70 4.06 41.32
CA SER A 728 -20.99 5.22 42.20
C SER A 728 -22.47 5.58 42.16
N GLY A 729 -23.12 5.70 43.32
CA GLY A 729 -24.49 6.26 43.42
C GLY A 729 -25.59 5.53 42.62
N GLY A 730 -25.38 4.26 42.26
CA GLY A 730 -26.27 3.49 41.38
C GLY A 730 -25.88 3.52 39.88
N PHE A 731 -24.94 4.38 39.48
CA PHE A 731 -24.30 4.30 38.17
C PHE A 731 -23.22 3.21 38.17
N LYS A 732 -23.14 2.45 37.07
CA LYS A 732 -22.09 1.46 36.82
C LYS A 732 -21.49 1.66 35.44
N SER A 733 -20.17 1.51 35.34
CA SER A 733 -19.42 1.39 34.09
C SER A 733 -18.51 0.17 34.17
N VAL A 734 -18.18 -0.44 33.02
CA VAL A 734 -17.25 -1.57 32.94
C VAL A 734 -16.36 -1.37 31.73
N SER A 735 -15.05 -1.19 31.93
CA SER A 735 -14.06 -1.32 30.87
C SER A 735 -13.68 -2.78 30.73
N GLU A 736 -13.68 -3.33 29.52
CA GLU A 736 -13.20 -4.68 29.23
C GLU A 736 -12.27 -4.62 28.03
N THR A 737 -11.10 -5.26 28.11
CA THR A 737 -10.12 -5.27 27.03
C THR A 737 -9.42 -6.63 26.94
N GLU A 738 -9.27 -7.10 25.71
CA GLU A 738 -8.43 -8.25 25.37
C GLU A 738 -7.10 -7.77 24.79
N ILE A 739 -6.01 -8.46 25.14
CA ILE A 739 -4.65 -8.17 24.67
C ILE A 739 -3.91 -9.49 24.43
N ASP A 740 -3.12 -9.56 23.36
CA ASP A 740 -2.36 -10.77 23.01
C ASP A 740 -1.05 -10.85 23.83
N VAL A 741 -0.87 -11.94 24.57
CA VAL A 741 0.39 -12.26 25.27
C VAL A 741 1.25 -13.12 24.35
N ARG A 742 2.31 -12.54 23.78
CA ARG A 742 3.14 -13.15 22.75
C ARG A 742 4.63 -12.99 23.04
N ASN A 743 5.36 -14.10 23.03
CA ASN A 743 6.83 -14.07 23.11
C ASN A 743 7.40 -13.48 21.79
N ALA A 744 8.49 -12.71 21.89
CA ALA A 744 9.21 -12.18 20.74
C ALA A 744 10.19 -13.21 20.14
N ASN A 745 10.65 -14.17 20.94
CA ASN A 745 11.56 -15.23 20.50
C ASN A 745 10.89 -16.22 19.54
N SER A 746 11.66 -16.71 18.58
CA SER A 746 11.27 -17.81 17.69
C SER A 746 11.33 -19.17 18.38
N LEU A 747 10.62 -20.16 17.82
CA LEU A 747 10.76 -21.57 18.21
C LEU A 747 12.17 -22.09 17.91
N VAL A 748 12.84 -22.67 18.90
CA VAL A 748 14.13 -23.36 18.74
C VAL A 748 13.91 -24.87 18.82
N SER A 749 14.74 -25.68 18.14
CA SER A 749 14.66 -27.15 18.19
C SER A 749 16.03 -27.82 18.21
N ASN A 750 16.27 -28.63 19.24
CA ASN A 750 17.45 -29.48 19.41
C ASN A 750 17.13 -30.93 19.03
N ALA A 751 18.15 -31.71 18.67
CA ALA A 751 17.99 -33.14 18.39
C ALA A 751 19.18 -33.95 18.92
N TYR A 752 18.90 -35.11 19.51
CA TYR A 752 19.85 -36.03 20.11
C TYR A 752 19.74 -37.39 19.39
N ALA A 753 20.80 -37.83 18.70
CA ALA A 753 20.79 -39.00 17.83
C ALA A 753 21.63 -40.16 18.39
N TYR A 754 21.17 -41.38 18.14
CA TYR A 754 21.79 -42.61 18.63
C TYR A 754 21.54 -43.76 17.64
N GLU A 755 22.36 -44.81 17.76
CA GLU A 755 22.27 -46.06 17.01
C GLU A 755 22.05 -47.23 17.99
N ILE A 756 21.21 -48.20 17.64
CA ILE A 756 20.78 -49.29 18.52
C ILE A 756 20.84 -50.63 17.78
N GLU A 757 21.87 -51.41 18.11
CA GLU A 757 22.07 -52.78 17.63
C GLU A 757 20.88 -53.72 17.98
N PRO A 758 20.64 -54.79 17.21
CA PRO A 758 19.58 -55.77 17.50
C PRO A 758 19.65 -56.32 18.94
N GLY A 759 18.54 -56.23 19.67
CA GLY A 759 18.45 -56.68 21.07
C GLY A 759 19.07 -55.75 22.12
N ALA A 760 19.82 -54.71 21.72
CA ALA A 760 20.45 -53.78 22.65
C ALA A 760 19.44 -52.87 23.36
N ASN A 761 19.81 -52.41 24.56
CA ASN A 761 19.06 -51.41 25.33
C ASN A 761 19.94 -50.15 25.53
N LEU A 762 19.61 -49.09 24.82
CA LEU A 762 20.23 -47.78 24.87
C LEU A 762 19.70 -46.97 26.05
N LYS A 763 20.57 -46.16 26.67
CA LYS A 763 20.17 -45.05 27.55
C LYS A 763 20.41 -43.72 26.82
N ALA A 764 19.36 -42.94 26.65
CA ALA A 764 19.35 -41.64 26.01
C ALA A 764 19.03 -40.55 27.03
N ASP A 765 20.03 -39.76 27.41
CA ASP A 765 19.85 -38.56 28.24
C ASP A 765 19.69 -37.33 27.32
N PHE A 766 18.64 -36.53 27.55
CA PHE A 766 18.33 -35.32 26.77
C PHE A 766 17.82 -34.19 27.68
N SER A 767 17.72 -32.95 27.18
CA SER A 767 17.20 -31.81 27.98
C SER A 767 16.02 -31.13 27.30
N SER A 768 14.92 -30.94 28.03
CA SER A 768 13.78 -30.10 27.62
C SER A 768 14.00 -28.63 27.99
N PHE A 769 13.50 -27.69 27.17
CA PHE A 769 13.69 -26.25 27.33
C PHE A 769 12.48 -25.45 26.81
N GLY A 770 12.47 -24.14 27.08
CA GLY A 770 11.42 -23.21 26.64
C GLY A 770 10.23 -23.07 27.59
N LEU A 771 9.35 -22.11 27.28
CA LEU A 771 8.22 -21.73 28.13
C LEU A 771 7.18 -22.87 28.29
N PRO A 772 6.51 -23.00 29.47
CA PRO A 772 5.53 -24.06 29.73
C PRO A 772 4.37 -24.07 28.72
N GLY A 773 4.20 -25.19 28.01
CA GLY A 773 3.19 -25.35 26.96
C GLY A 773 3.67 -24.97 25.56
N THR A 774 4.89 -24.44 25.42
CA THR A 774 5.62 -24.34 24.13
C THR A 774 6.61 -25.50 23.97
N ASN A 775 6.99 -26.14 25.08
CA ASN A 775 7.96 -27.22 25.15
C ASN A 775 7.34 -28.56 24.69
N THR A 776 8.00 -29.22 23.74
CA THR A 776 7.58 -30.51 23.16
C THR A 776 8.79 -31.42 22.97
N ALA A 777 8.65 -32.73 23.18
CA ALA A 777 9.65 -33.73 22.83
C ALA A 777 9.00 -34.89 22.08
N LYS A 778 9.70 -35.39 21.05
CA LYS A 778 9.31 -36.58 20.29
C LYS A 778 10.49 -37.52 20.12
N LEU A 779 10.19 -38.80 19.99
CA LEU A 779 11.14 -39.85 19.66
C LEU A 779 10.83 -40.38 18.25
N GLU A 780 11.77 -40.15 17.33
CA GLU A 780 11.83 -40.75 16.00
C GLU A 780 12.66 -42.03 16.10
N ILE A 781 12.13 -43.19 15.68
CA ILE A 781 12.89 -44.44 15.51
C ILE A 781 12.80 -44.86 14.05
N SER A 782 13.94 -45.15 13.43
CA SER A 782 14.03 -45.52 12.02
C SER A 782 14.89 -46.76 11.77
N GLY A 783 14.45 -47.63 10.86
CA GLY A 783 15.23 -48.75 10.29
C GLY A 783 16.07 -48.33 9.07
N VAL A 784 16.39 -47.03 8.99
CA VAL A 784 17.12 -46.35 7.91
C VAL A 784 17.92 -45.19 8.54
N PRO A 785 19.02 -44.73 7.90
CA PRO A 785 19.80 -43.60 8.40
C PRO A 785 18.94 -42.37 8.75
N PRO A 786 19.18 -41.70 9.89
CA PRO A 786 18.26 -40.71 10.46
C PRO A 786 18.20 -39.42 9.64
N ILE A 787 16.97 -38.94 9.40
CA ILE A 787 16.71 -37.74 8.58
C ILE A 787 15.99 -36.60 9.33
N ASN A 788 15.60 -36.79 10.59
CA ASN A 788 15.04 -35.77 11.48
C ASN A 788 13.75 -35.12 10.95
N ILE A 789 12.77 -35.94 10.56
CA ILE A 789 11.51 -35.49 9.94
C ILE A 789 10.87 -34.38 10.78
N GLU A 790 10.72 -34.59 12.09
CA GLU A 790 10.11 -33.60 13.00
C GLU A 790 10.89 -32.29 13.06
N LYS A 791 12.23 -32.32 13.16
CA LYS A 791 13.07 -31.09 13.26
C LYS A 791 12.86 -30.21 12.02
N HIS A 792 12.99 -30.82 10.84
CA HIS A 792 12.99 -30.09 9.58
C HIS A 792 11.58 -29.69 9.16
N LEU A 793 10.58 -30.57 9.23
CA LEU A 793 9.18 -30.17 8.96
C LEU A 793 8.74 -29.00 9.83
N LYS A 794 9.04 -29.04 11.13
CA LYS A 794 8.61 -27.99 12.06
C LYS A 794 9.27 -26.66 11.73
N TYR A 795 10.58 -26.65 11.44
CA TYR A 795 11.28 -25.48 10.90
C TYR A 795 10.63 -24.94 9.62
N LEU A 796 10.37 -25.82 8.64
CA LEU A 796 9.79 -25.47 7.34
C LEU A 796 8.35 -24.93 7.45
N ILE A 797 7.55 -25.46 8.38
CA ILE A 797 6.14 -25.07 8.61
C ILE A 797 6.03 -23.81 9.48
N THR A 798 6.92 -23.60 10.46
CA THR A 798 6.88 -22.41 11.33
C THR A 798 7.79 -21.28 10.85
N TYR A 799 8.28 -21.32 9.61
CA TYR A 799 9.15 -20.26 9.08
C TYR A 799 8.34 -18.96 8.93
N PRO A 800 8.78 -17.82 9.49
CA PRO A 800 7.96 -16.60 9.61
C PRO A 800 7.89 -15.76 8.32
N HIS A 801 8.34 -16.29 7.19
CA HIS A 801 8.43 -15.61 5.90
C HIS A 801 7.85 -16.51 4.80
N GLY A 802 7.30 -15.88 3.75
CA GLY A 802 6.65 -16.57 2.64
C GLY A 802 7.04 -15.98 1.29
N CYS A 803 8.25 -16.28 0.82
CA CYS A 803 8.56 -16.24 -0.61
C CYS A 803 8.01 -17.51 -1.30
N VAL A 804 8.09 -17.59 -2.64
CA VAL A 804 7.63 -18.77 -3.40
C VAL A 804 8.39 -20.04 -3.02
N GLU A 805 9.69 -19.93 -2.73
CA GLU A 805 10.54 -21.02 -2.30
C GLU A 805 10.11 -21.54 -0.92
N GLN A 806 10.08 -20.67 0.09
CA GLN A 806 9.68 -20.99 1.47
C GLN A 806 8.27 -21.58 1.52
N THR A 807 7.34 -21.01 0.74
CA THR A 807 5.96 -21.52 0.62
C THR A 807 5.97 -22.94 0.07
N THR A 808 6.72 -23.22 -1.00
CA THR A 808 6.86 -24.56 -1.58
C THR A 808 7.52 -25.54 -0.59
N SER A 809 8.65 -25.15 0.01
CA SER A 809 9.42 -25.96 0.96
C SER A 809 8.64 -26.31 2.23
N SER A 810 7.70 -25.45 2.67
CA SER A 810 6.84 -25.73 3.82
C SER A 810 5.92 -26.94 3.62
N VAL A 811 5.52 -27.25 2.37
CA VAL A 811 4.51 -28.29 2.06
C VAL A 811 5.03 -29.45 1.22
N PHE A 812 6.07 -29.25 0.40
CA PHE A 812 6.50 -30.27 -0.56
C PHE A 812 7.00 -31.58 0.11
N PRO A 813 7.79 -31.57 1.20
CA PRO A 813 8.12 -32.80 1.92
C PRO A 813 6.90 -33.52 2.53
N GLN A 814 5.81 -32.79 2.80
CA GLN A 814 4.61 -33.36 3.41
C GLN A 814 3.89 -34.36 2.49
N LEU A 815 4.08 -34.26 1.16
CA LEU A 815 3.52 -35.19 0.17
C LEU A 815 3.97 -36.65 0.36
N PHE A 816 5.12 -36.88 0.99
CA PHE A 816 5.79 -38.18 1.07
C PHE A 816 5.73 -38.82 2.47
N LEU A 817 5.19 -38.13 3.49
CA LEU A 817 5.25 -38.60 4.88
C LEU A 817 4.51 -39.92 5.10
N ASN A 818 3.30 -40.06 4.57
CA ASN A 818 2.51 -41.29 4.66
C ASN A 818 3.15 -42.48 3.88
N ASP A 819 4.14 -42.23 3.02
CA ASP A 819 4.90 -43.28 2.35
C ASP A 819 5.92 -43.92 3.30
N ILE A 820 6.51 -43.14 4.21
CA ILE A 820 7.65 -43.56 5.07
C ILE A 820 7.33 -43.69 6.57
N THR A 821 6.26 -43.06 7.06
CA THR A 821 5.81 -43.13 8.47
C THR A 821 4.29 -43.23 8.59
N THR A 822 3.80 -43.81 9.68
CA THR A 822 2.37 -43.97 9.96
C THR A 822 1.82 -42.73 10.65
N LEU A 823 1.13 -41.87 9.89
CA LEU A 823 0.48 -40.67 10.42
C LEU A 823 -0.84 -40.98 11.15
N SER A 824 -1.10 -40.28 12.26
CA SER A 824 -2.42 -40.26 12.94
C SER A 824 -3.50 -39.62 12.06
N LYS A 825 -4.78 -39.78 12.42
CA LYS A 825 -5.90 -39.15 11.69
C LYS A 825 -5.79 -37.62 11.69
N GLU A 826 -5.39 -37.04 12.82
CA GLU A 826 -5.19 -35.62 13.06
C GLU A 826 -4.00 -35.11 12.25
N GLN A 827 -2.90 -35.88 12.22
CA GLN A 827 -1.72 -35.57 11.41
C GLN A 827 -2.04 -35.60 9.91
N LYS A 828 -2.83 -36.57 9.42
CA LYS A 828 -3.28 -36.61 8.02
C LYS A 828 -4.13 -35.39 7.66
N LEU A 829 -5.15 -35.08 8.46
CA LEU A 829 -6.01 -33.90 8.25
C LEU A 829 -5.20 -32.59 8.28
N GLN A 830 -4.21 -32.47 9.18
CA GLN A 830 -3.33 -31.31 9.23
C GLN A 830 -2.40 -31.23 8.00
N THR A 831 -1.85 -32.35 7.54
CA THR A 831 -1.02 -32.43 6.33
C THR A 831 -1.85 -32.09 5.08
N GLU A 832 -3.03 -32.66 4.91
CA GLU A 832 -3.96 -32.37 3.81
C GLU A 832 -4.34 -30.89 3.79
N LYS A 833 -4.63 -30.30 4.95
CA LYS A 833 -4.87 -28.86 5.11
C LYS A 833 -3.63 -28.06 4.69
N ASN A 834 -2.46 -28.34 5.28
CA ASN A 834 -1.21 -27.64 4.95
C ASN A 834 -0.95 -27.62 3.44
N ILE A 835 -1.07 -28.77 2.76
CA ILE A 835 -0.82 -28.92 1.33
C ILE A 835 -1.83 -28.11 0.50
N GLY A 836 -3.14 -28.20 0.79
CA GLY A 836 -4.15 -27.43 0.09
C GLY A 836 -3.99 -25.91 0.25
N GLU A 837 -3.61 -25.47 1.45
CA GLU A 837 -3.33 -24.07 1.77
C GLU A 837 -2.02 -23.58 1.13
N GLY A 838 -1.01 -24.43 0.99
CA GLY A 838 0.23 -24.14 0.27
C GLY A 838 0.04 -24.03 -1.25
N ILE A 839 -0.67 -24.97 -1.87
CA ILE A 839 -1.09 -24.91 -3.30
C ILE A 839 -1.79 -23.58 -3.60
N LYS A 840 -2.63 -23.13 -2.67
CA LYS A 840 -3.36 -21.88 -2.75
C LYS A 840 -2.45 -20.65 -2.57
N GLN A 841 -1.55 -20.62 -1.58
CA GLN A 841 -0.62 -19.49 -1.46
C GLN A 841 0.27 -19.34 -2.70
N LEU A 842 0.61 -20.45 -3.37
CA LEU A 842 1.36 -20.41 -4.63
C LEU A 842 0.64 -19.63 -5.76
N THR A 843 -0.69 -19.48 -5.77
CA THR A 843 -1.36 -18.62 -6.78
C THR A 843 -0.91 -17.16 -6.67
N LYS A 844 -0.64 -16.66 -5.46
CA LYS A 844 -0.30 -15.25 -5.22
C LYS A 844 1.08 -14.85 -5.74
N PHE A 845 1.93 -15.81 -6.09
CA PHE A 845 3.22 -15.55 -6.72
C PHE A 845 3.13 -15.54 -8.24
N GLN A 846 2.05 -16.08 -8.83
CA GLN A 846 1.96 -16.20 -10.27
C GLN A 846 1.77 -14.84 -10.95
N LEU A 847 2.53 -14.65 -12.02
CA LEU A 847 2.55 -13.47 -12.87
C LEU A 847 1.73 -13.69 -14.14
N TYR A 848 1.39 -12.60 -14.83
CA TYR A 848 0.63 -12.65 -16.08
C TYR A 848 1.28 -13.50 -17.19
N ASN A 849 2.61 -13.67 -17.17
CA ASN A 849 3.33 -14.55 -18.09
C ASN A 849 3.27 -16.05 -17.70
N GLY A 850 2.65 -16.40 -16.58
CA GLY A 850 2.51 -17.75 -16.04
C GLY A 850 3.64 -18.20 -15.09
N GLY A 851 4.76 -17.47 -15.03
CA GLY A 851 5.86 -17.70 -14.08
C GLY A 851 5.53 -17.21 -12.67
N MET A 852 6.42 -17.46 -11.72
CA MET A 852 6.27 -17.07 -10.31
C MET A 852 7.27 -15.99 -9.92
N ALA A 853 6.82 -14.89 -9.33
CA ALA A 853 7.69 -13.94 -8.62
C ALA A 853 8.28 -14.57 -7.35
N TYR A 854 9.47 -14.16 -6.93
CA TYR A 854 10.06 -14.63 -5.67
C TYR A 854 9.28 -14.15 -4.44
N TRP A 855 9.15 -12.82 -4.30
CA TRP A 855 8.28 -12.18 -3.32
C TRP A 855 6.94 -11.79 -3.96
N PRO A 856 5.82 -11.77 -3.21
CA PRO A 856 4.55 -11.31 -3.74
C PRO A 856 4.60 -9.81 -4.08
N GLY A 857 4.72 -9.46 -5.36
CA GLY A 857 4.63 -8.07 -5.84
C GLY A 857 5.73 -7.63 -6.80
N SER A 858 6.80 -8.42 -6.98
CA SER A 858 7.72 -8.22 -8.10
C SER A 858 7.00 -8.41 -9.44
N SER A 859 7.43 -7.69 -10.48
CA SER A 859 7.03 -7.93 -11.87
C SER A 859 7.72 -9.14 -12.50
N ASP A 860 8.82 -9.60 -11.90
CA ASP A 860 9.80 -10.46 -12.55
C ASP A 860 9.73 -11.89 -12.02
N ALA A 861 9.78 -12.86 -12.95
CA ALA A 861 9.65 -14.27 -12.63
C ALA A 861 10.97 -14.86 -12.13
N ASP A 862 10.97 -15.38 -10.91
CA ASP A 862 12.06 -16.19 -10.37
C ASP A 862 12.12 -17.54 -11.10
N ALA A 863 13.23 -17.78 -11.80
CA ALA A 863 13.38 -18.94 -12.65
C ALA A 863 13.35 -20.26 -11.87
N TRP A 864 13.97 -20.32 -10.68
CA TRP A 864 14.03 -21.55 -9.89
C TRP A 864 12.76 -21.77 -9.08
N GLY A 865 12.24 -20.72 -8.43
CA GLY A 865 10.96 -20.73 -7.72
C GLY A 865 9.80 -21.17 -8.61
N SER A 866 9.77 -20.71 -9.87
CA SER A 866 8.80 -21.18 -10.87
C SER A 866 8.89 -22.69 -11.13
N ILE A 867 10.10 -23.24 -11.32
CA ILE A 867 10.31 -24.67 -11.56
C ILE A 867 10.00 -25.50 -10.31
N TYR A 868 10.41 -25.02 -9.14
CA TYR A 868 10.26 -25.71 -7.86
C TYR A 868 8.80 -25.77 -7.40
N ALA A 869 8.07 -24.66 -7.50
CA ALA A 869 6.62 -24.63 -7.29
C ALA A 869 5.90 -25.57 -8.28
N TYR A 870 6.29 -25.56 -9.57
CA TYR A 870 5.72 -26.49 -10.54
C TYR A 870 6.01 -27.97 -10.21
N HIS A 871 7.21 -28.30 -9.71
CA HIS A 871 7.58 -29.65 -9.28
C HIS A 871 6.67 -30.14 -8.14
N PHE A 872 6.47 -29.30 -7.12
CA PHE A 872 5.51 -29.57 -6.05
C PHE A 872 4.08 -29.77 -6.59
N LEU A 873 3.59 -28.88 -7.46
CA LEU A 873 2.23 -28.97 -8.00
C LEU A 873 2.01 -30.21 -8.88
N VAL A 874 3.03 -30.67 -9.60
CA VAL A 874 3.00 -31.93 -10.36
C VAL A 874 2.91 -33.13 -9.41
N GLU A 875 3.76 -33.20 -8.40
CA GLU A 875 3.74 -34.31 -7.43
C GLU A 875 2.49 -34.31 -6.55
N ALA A 876 1.98 -33.15 -6.16
CA ALA A 876 0.72 -33.01 -5.44
C ALA A 876 -0.46 -33.52 -6.29
N LYS A 877 -0.49 -33.17 -7.58
CA LYS A 877 -1.49 -33.68 -8.53
C LYS A 877 -1.38 -35.19 -8.75
N ASN A 878 -0.15 -35.73 -8.81
CA ASN A 878 0.10 -37.17 -8.87
C ASN A 878 -0.38 -37.92 -7.61
N LYS A 879 -0.29 -37.27 -6.44
CA LYS A 879 -0.83 -37.74 -5.15
C LYS A 879 -2.35 -37.53 -4.99
N GLY A 880 -3.03 -36.93 -5.98
CA GLY A 880 -4.48 -36.73 -5.99
C GLY A 880 -4.98 -35.41 -5.37
N TYR A 881 -4.08 -34.47 -5.02
CA TYR A 881 -4.50 -33.15 -4.54
C TYR A 881 -5.08 -32.29 -5.67
N THR A 882 -6.09 -31.48 -5.35
CA THR A 882 -6.69 -30.53 -6.29
C THR A 882 -5.77 -29.34 -6.50
N VAL A 883 -5.33 -29.11 -7.73
CA VAL A 883 -4.50 -27.97 -8.14
C VAL A 883 -5.30 -27.09 -9.11
N PRO A 884 -5.34 -25.75 -8.94
CA PRO A 884 -6.02 -24.85 -9.87
C PRO A 884 -5.50 -24.99 -11.32
N ASN A 885 -6.42 -25.08 -12.28
CA ASN A 885 -6.06 -25.29 -13.68
C ASN A 885 -5.30 -24.10 -14.30
N GLU A 886 -5.63 -22.87 -13.91
CA GLU A 886 -4.92 -21.67 -14.38
C GLU A 886 -3.47 -21.67 -13.86
N LEU A 887 -3.29 -21.88 -12.55
CA LEU A 887 -1.98 -22.02 -11.90
C LEU A 887 -1.09 -23.02 -12.62
N PHE A 888 -1.59 -24.25 -12.79
CA PHE A 888 -0.85 -25.35 -13.39
C PHE A 888 -0.51 -25.08 -14.88
N ASN A 889 -1.50 -24.64 -15.67
CA ASN A 889 -1.29 -24.45 -17.11
C ASN A 889 -0.48 -23.19 -17.43
N GLY A 890 -0.62 -22.12 -16.65
CA GLY A 890 0.21 -20.91 -16.74
C GLY A 890 1.68 -21.24 -16.51
N LEU A 891 1.99 -21.94 -15.42
CA LEU A 891 3.34 -22.45 -15.15
C LEU A 891 3.84 -23.39 -16.26
N THR A 892 3.00 -24.31 -16.74
CA THR A 892 3.41 -25.23 -17.80
C THR A 892 3.79 -24.48 -19.08
N LYS A 893 2.99 -23.48 -19.47
CA LYS A 893 3.23 -22.64 -20.65
C LYS A 893 4.52 -21.83 -20.48
N PHE A 894 4.64 -21.11 -19.38
CA PHE A 894 5.82 -20.31 -19.04
C PHE A 894 7.11 -21.15 -19.11
N LEU A 895 7.12 -22.31 -18.47
CA LEU A 895 8.29 -23.17 -18.45
C LEU A 895 8.61 -23.80 -19.82
N ALA A 896 7.63 -24.07 -20.67
CA ALA A 896 7.86 -24.54 -22.04
C ALA A 896 8.44 -23.44 -22.96
N GLU A 897 7.92 -22.20 -22.85
CA GLU A 897 8.44 -21.03 -23.55
C GLU A 897 9.88 -20.71 -23.10
N GLN A 898 10.13 -20.73 -21.78
CA GLN A 898 11.47 -20.56 -21.21
C GLN A 898 12.43 -21.70 -21.58
N ALA A 899 11.95 -22.95 -21.65
CA ALA A 899 12.77 -24.08 -22.10
C ALA A 899 13.17 -23.95 -23.58
N SER A 900 12.26 -23.44 -24.41
CA SER A 900 12.51 -23.20 -25.84
C SER A 900 13.51 -22.06 -26.07
N ASN A 901 13.31 -20.94 -25.38
CA ASN A 901 14.10 -19.72 -25.55
C ASN A 901 15.45 -19.71 -24.80
N TRP A 902 15.73 -20.73 -23.98
CA TRP A 902 16.96 -20.81 -23.16
C TRP A 902 18.27 -20.71 -23.96
N THR A 903 19.15 -19.82 -23.50
CA THR A 903 20.54 -19.58 -23.89
C THR A 903 21.52 -20.14 -22.86
N ASP A 904 22.69 -20.60 -23.31
CA ASP A 904 23.73 -21.04 -22.36
C ASP A 904 24.49 -19.84 -21.78
N GLU A 905 24.26 -19.58 -20.50
CA GLU A 905 24.89 -18.53 -19.70
C GLU A 905 25.77 -19.15 -18.59
N GLY A 906 26.17 -20.42 -18.76
CA GLY A 906 27.04 -21.17 -17.85
C GLY A 906 26.31 -22.11 -16.89
N ASN A 907 27.08 -22.78 -16.04
CA ASN A 907 26.67 -23.97 -15.27
C ASN A 907 25.34 -23.79 -14.50
N ARG A 908 25.11 -22.62 -13.88
CA ARG A 908 23.85 -22.30 -13.19
C ARG A 908 22.65 -22.29 -14.15
N ALA A 909 22.79 -21.64 -15.31
CA ALA A 909 21.74 -21.59 -16.33
C ALA A 909 21.47 -22.97 -16.94
N GLN A 910 22.51 -23.77 -17.14
CA GLN A 910 22.40 -25.17 -17.58
C GLN A 910 21.65 -26.03 -16.55
N LEU A 911 21.92 -25.88 -15.25
CA LEU A 911 21.24 -26.61 -14.17
C LEU A 911 19.76 -26.19 -14.04
N ILE A 912 19.47 -24.88 -14.11
CA ILE A 912 18.10 -24.34 -14.19
C ILE A 912 17.34 -24.98 -15.36
N GLN A 913 17.96 -25.05 -16.55
CA GLN A 913 17.35 -25.66 -17.74
C GLN A 913 17.18 -27.18 -17.58
N ALA A 914 18.18 -27.91 -17.08
CA ALA A 914 18.07 -29.34 -16.84
C ALA A 914 16.93 -29.68 -15.86
N TYR A 915 16.77 -28.87 -14.81
CA TYR A 915 15.67 -29.01 -13.84
C TYR A 915 14.30 -28.68 -14.46
N ARG A 916 14.21 -27.57 -15.22
CA ARG A 916 13.02 -27.20 -16.00
C ARG A 916 12.55 -28.33 -16.90
N LEU A 917 13.47 -28.93 -17.65
CA LEU A 917 13.20 -30.05 -18.57
C LEU A 917 12.79 -31.32 -17.82
N TYR A 918 13.39 -31.62 -16.66
CA TYR A 918 12.96 -32.70 -15.80
C TYR A 918 11.51 -32.54 -15.32
N VAL A 919 11.12 -31.36 -14.82
CA VAL A 919 9.76 -31.17 -14.30
C VAL A 919 8.72 -31.16 -15.42
N LEU A 920 9.04 -30.60 -16.59
CA LEU A 920 8.19 -30.70 -17.79
C LEU A 920 8.01 -32.16 -18.24
N ALA A 921 9.06 -32.99 -18.17
CA ALA A 921 8.96 -34.42 -18.42
C ALA A 921 8.11 -35.17 -17.38
N LEU A 922 8.30 -34.86 -16.08
CA LEU A 922 7.49 -35.41 -14.97
C LEU A 922 6.00 -35.03 -15.12
N ALA A 923 5.71 -33.83 -15.61
CA ALA A 923 4.36 -33.36 -15.91
C ALA A 923 3.72 -33.96 -17.18
N GLY A 924 4.41 -34.88 -17.86
CA GLY A 924 3.94 -35.52 -19.10
C GLY A 924 4.03 -34.63 -20.35
N LYS A 925 4.70 -33.48 -20.29
CA LYS A 925 4.93 -32.56 -21.43
C LYS A 925 6.43 -32.33 -21.70
N PRO A 926 7.20 -33.38 -22.07
CA PRO A 926 8.65 -33.27 -22.25
C PRO A 926 9.04 -32.46 -23.49
N GLU A 927 9.79 -31.37 -23.29
CA GLU A 927 10.35 -30.54 -24.36
C GLU A 927 11.58 -31.19 -25.01
N ARG A 928 11.34 -32.28 -25.77
CA ARG A 928 12.36 -33.16 -26.35
C ARG A 928 13.42 -32.41 -27.18
N SER A 929 13.02 -31.37 -27.92
CA SER A 929 13.94 -30.56 -28.72
C SER A 929 14.93 -29.81 -27.83
N ALA A 930 14.48 -29.26 -26.70
CA ALA A 930 15.32 -28.57 -25.72
C ALA A 930 16.14 -29.55 -24.86
N MET A 931 15.61 -30.75 -24.57
CA MET A 931 16.39 -31.85 -23.96
C MET A 931 17.57 -32.26 -24.85
N ASN A 932 17.33 -32.49 -26.13
CA ASN A 932 18.38 -32.83 -27.09
C ASN A 932 19.37 -31.67 -27.26
N ARG A 933 18.89 -30.41 -27.34
CA ARG A 933 19.76 -29.22 -27.43
C ARG A 933 20.70 -29.11 -26.23
N LEU A 934 20.22 -29.37 -25.01
CA LEU A 934 21.06 -29.37 -23.82
C LEU A 934 22.02 -30.57 -23.79
N GLN A 935 21.58 -31.76 -24.21
CA GLN A 935 22.40 -32.97 -24.29
C GLN A 935 23.60 -32.81 -25.25
N GLN A 936 23.43 -32.06 -26.34
CA GLN A 936 24.48 -31.81 -27.34
C GLN A 936 25.43 -30.66 -26.95
N ASN A 937 25.34 -30.10 -25.74
CA ASN A 937 26.27 -29.09 -25.27
C ASN A 937 27.57 -29.74 -24.75
N GLU A 938 28.67 -29.49 -25.45
CA GLU A 938 30.01 -30.01 -25.10
C GLU A 938 30.47 -29.56 -23.71
N ASN A 939 30.03 -28.37 -23.25
CA ASN A 939 30.38 -27.77 -21.97
C ASN A 939 29.29 -27.97 -20.90
N LEU A 940 28.46 -29.01 -21.01
CA LEU A 940 27.40 -29.29 -20.04
C LEU A 940 27.96 -29.68 -18.66
N ASP A 941 27.57 -28.97 -17.62
CA ASP A 941 27.93 -29.21 -16.22
C ASP A 941 27.46 -30.58 -15.69
N ASN A 942 28.14 -31.11 -14.68
CA ASN A 942 27.84 -32.43 -14.11
C ASN A 942 26.50 -32.50 -13.37
N ASP A 943 26.12 -31.46 -12.62
CA ASP A 943 24.84 -31.42 -11.92
C ASP A 943 23.69 -31.28 -12.92
N ALA A 944 23.93 -30.52 -14.00
CA ALA A 944 23.02 -30.44 -15.15
C ALA A 944 22.89 -31.79 -15.88
N LYS A 945 23.98 -32.56 -16.07
CA LYS A 945 23.94 -33.92 -16.64
C LYS A 945 23.10 -34.86 -15.77
N TRP A 946 23.30 -34.89 -14.45
CA TRP A 946 22.49 -35.69 -13.52
C TRP A 946 21.00 -35.37 -13.65
N ARG A 947 20.64 -34.08 -13.58
CA ARG A 947 19.24 -33.63 -13.65
C ARG A 947 18.60 -33.90 -15.02
N LEU A 948 19.37 -33.79 -16.11
CA LEU A 948 18.93 -34.13 -17.47
C LEU A 948 18.78 -35.64 -17.68
N ALA A 949 19.64 -36.46 -17.08
CA ALA A 949 19.51 -37.92 -17.10
C ALA A 949 18.18 -38.37 -16.45
N ALA A 950 17.75 -37.74 -15.36
CA ALA A 950 16.42 -38.00 -14.78
C ALA A 950 15.27 -37.68 -15.76
N ALA A 951 15.39 -36.62 -16.57
CA ALA A 951 14.40 -36.28 -17.61
C ALA A 951 14.36 -37.32 -18.74
N PHE A 952 15.52 -37.81 -19.19
CA PHE A 952 15.59 -38.90 -20.16
C PHE A 952 15.06 -40.23 -19.59
N GLN A 953 15.34 -40.53 -18.31
CA GLN A 953 14.84 -41.73 -17.64
C GLN A 953 13.30 -41.74 -17.57
N ILE A 954 12.66 -40.63 -17.14
CA ILE A 954 11.19 -40.52 -17.08
C ILE A 954 10.56 -40.61 -18.47
N THR A 955 11.22 -40.10 -19.52
CA THR A 955 10.71 -40.20 -20.91
C THR A 955 11.01 -41.53 -21.60
N GLY A 956 11.44 -42.55 -20.84
CA GLY A 956 11.68 -43.91 -21.35
C GLY A 956 12.95 -44.04 -22.21
N LYS A 957 13.93 -43.16 -21.99
CA LYS A 957 15.21 -43.11 -22.71
C LYS A 957 16.39 -43.49 -21.80
N SER A 958 16.21 -44.57 -21.03
CA SER A 958 17.18 -45.04 -20.02
C SER A 958 18.61 -45.16 -20.53
N LYS A 959 18.85 -45.62 -21.77
CA LYS A 959 20.20 -45.67 -22.35
C LYS A 959 20.87 -44.30 -22.43
N ILE A 960 20.13 -43.25 -22.81
CA ILE A 960 20.64 -41.87 -22.86
C ILE A 960 20.90 -41.35 -21.44
N ALA A 961 20.05 -41.70 -20.48
CA ALA A 961 20.27 -41.37 -19.07
C ALA A 961 21.54 -42.04 -18.51
N GLU A 962 21.79 -43.31 -18.84
CA GLU A 962 23.02 -44.03 -18.47
C GLU A 962 24.26 -43.46 -19.16
N GLU A 963 24.18 -43.10 -20.44
CA GLU A 963 25.25 -42.44 -21.19
C GLU A 963 25.61 -41.07 -20.61
N LEU A 964 24.63 -40.29 -20.14
CA LEU A 964 24.83 -38.97 -19.53
C LEU A 964 25.54 -39.02 -18.16
N ILE A 965 25.36 -40.09 -17.39
CA ILE A 965 25.98 -40.24 -16.05
C ILE A 965 27.24 -41.13 -16.06
N ALA A 966 27.61 -41.68 -17.21
CA ALA A 966 28.74 -42.58 -17.35
C ALA A 966 30.07 -41.90 -16.95
N GLY A 967 30.69 -42.39 -15.88
CA GLY A 967 31.95 -41.84 -15.35
C GLY A 967 31.80 -40.56 -14.51
N LEU A 968 30.58 -40.07 -14.25
CA LEU A 968 30.38 -38.97 -13.32
C LEU A 968 30.68 -39.39 -11.87
N LYS A 969 31.21 -38.45 -11.09
CA LYS A 969 31.41 -38.59 -9.65
C LYS A 969 30.16 -38.16 -8.87
N PHE A 970 30.09 -38.57 -7.61
CA PHE A 970 29.12 -38.10 -6.60
C PHE A 970 29.67 -36.94 -5.73
N GLU A 971 30.95 -36.57 -5.92
CA GLU A 971 31.62 -35.50 -5.19
C GLU A 971 31.15 -34.11 -5.67
N VAL A 972 30.28 -33.46 -4.90
CA VAL A 972 29.94 -32.04 -5.07
C VAL A 972 30.83 -31.19 -4.13
N PRO A 973 31.55 -30.17 -4.62
CA PRO A 973 32.31 -29.25 -3.77
C PRO A 973 31.40 -28.49 -2.79
N LYS A 974 31.87 -28.20 -1.58
CA LYS A 974 31.09 -27.44 -0.59
C LYS A 974 30.85 -26.01 -1.07
N TYR A 975 29.60 -25.69 -1.39
CA TYR A 975 29.16 -24.35 -1.78
C TYR A 975 27.81 -24.01 -1.14
N PHE A 976 27.45 -22.74 -1.19
CA PHE A 976 26.20 -22.21 -0.63
C PHE A 976 25.75 -20.99 -1.43
N GLU A 977 24.53 -21.00 -1.95
CA GLU A 977 23.96 -19.92 -2.76
C GLU A 977 22.68 -19.36 -2.12
N MET A 978 22.61 -18.04 -1.94
CA MET A 978 21.52 -17.38 -1.21
C MET A 978 20.33 -16.93 -2.08
N GLY A 979 20.54 -16.83 -3.40
CA GLY A 979 19.53 -16.47 -4.39
C GLY A 979 19.61 -17.39 -5.61
N ALA A 980 19.03 -16.96 -6.73
CA ALA A 980 19.06 -17.61 -8.05
C ALA A 980 18.63 -19.10 -8.14
N SER A 981 19.40 -20.07 -7.62
CA SER A 981 19.02 -21.49 -7.52
C SER A 981 18.85 -22.01 -6.09
N PHE A 982 19.22 -21.22 -5.07
CA PHE A 982 19.18 -21.61 -3.66
C PHE A 982 20.00 -22.89 -3.38
N GLY A 983 21.11 -23.02 -4.11
CA GLY A 983 21.94 -24.21 -4.19
C GLY A 983 22.82 -24.48 -2.96
N SER A 984 23.13 -25.76 -2.76
CA SER A 984 24.14 -26.24 -1.82
C SER A 984 24.64 -27.62 -2.25
N ASP A 985 25.79 -28.05 -1.71
CA ASP A 985 26.35 -29.38 -1.95
C ASP A 985 25.39 -30.51 -1.56
N VAL A 986 24.66 -30.33 -0.46
CA VAL A 986 23.62 -31.26 0.01
C VAL A 986 22.42 -31.32 -0.95
N ARG A 987 22.06 -30.18 -1.55
CA ARG A 987 20.92 -30.05 -2.49
C ARG A 987 21.20 -30.76 -3.82
N ASP A 988 22.41 -30.64 -4.37
CA ASP A 988 22.80 -31.37 -5.57
C ASP A 988 22.94 -32.88 -5.31
N LYS A 989 23.55 -33.28 -4.18
CA LYS A 989 23.59 -34.69 -3.76
C LYS A 989 22.19 -35.30 -3.61
N ALA A 990 21.21 -34.55 -3.10
CA ALA A 990 19.82 -34.98 -3.08
C ALA A 990 19.19 -35.13 -4.49
N MET A 991 19.56 -34.28 -5.46
CA MET A 991 19.14 -34.44 -6.86
C MET A 991 19.81 -35.64 -7.55
N MET A 992 21.08 -35.92 -7.27
CA MET A 992 21.77 -37.14 -7.72
C MET A 992 21.11 -38.40 -7.13
N LEU A 993 20.80 -38.38 -5.83
CA LEU A 993 20.09 -39.45 -5.12
C LEU A 993 18.73 -39.75 -5.78
N GLU A 994 17.90 -38.74 -6.02
CA GLU A 994 16.63 -38.89 -6.72
C GLU A 994 16.81 -39.48 -8.12
N THR A 995 17.84 -39.05 -8.86
CA THR A 995 18.15 -39.57 -10.20
C THR A 995 18.51 -41.06 -10.17
N LEU A 996 19.35 -41.48 -9.23
CA LEU A 996 19.72 -42.90 -9.07
C LEU A 996 18.54 -43.76 -8.59
N VAL A 997 17.63 -43.22 -7.77
CA VAL A 997 16.37 -43.87 -7.41
C VAL A 997 15.50 -44.10 -8.66
N LEU A 998 15.29 -43.06 -9.48
CA LEU A 998 14.53 -43.16 -10.74
C LEU A 998 15.17 -44.14 -11.75
N MET A 999 16.51 -44.21 -11.78
CA MET A 999 17.29 -45.13 -12.63
C MET A 999 17.46 -46.54 -12.05
N ARG A 1000 16.87 -46.83 -10.89
CA ARG A 1000 16.91 -48.13 -10.19
C ARG A 1000 18.33 -48.60 -9.79
N LYS A 1001 19.22 -47.66 -9.47
CA LYS A 1001 20.64 -47.89 -9.13
C LYS A 1001 20.90 -47.94 -7.62
N SER A 1002 20.24 -48.86 -6.90
CA SER A 1002 20.26 -48.93 -5.42
C SER A 1002 21.66 -48.90 -4.80
N THR A 1003 22.60 -49.70 -5.32
CA THR A 1003 24.00 -49.79 -4.82
C THR A 1003 24.79 -48.49 -4.96
N GLN A 1004 24.40 -47.59 -5.87
CA GLN A 1004 24.99 -46.25 -6.00
C GLN A 1004 24.22 -45.21 -5.18
N ALA A 1005 22.91 -45.38 -5.04
CA ALA A 1005 22.07 -44.48 -4.27
C ALA A 1005 22.37 -44.52 -2.75
N VAL A 1006 22.80 -45.67 -2.21
CA VAL A 1006 23.03 -45.84 -0.76
C VAL A 1006 24.12 -44.92 -0.20
N SER A 1007 25.22 -44.65 -0.91
CA SER A 1007 26.27 -43.75 -0.42
C SER A 1007 25.79 -42.30 -0.32
N LEU A 1008 25.10 -41.82 -1.36
CA LEU A 1008 24.49 -40.50 -1.36
C LEU A 1008 23.38 -40.36 -0.30
N MET A 1009 22.63 -41.44 0.00
CA MET A 1009 21.66 -41.46 1.09
C MET A 1009 22.33 -41.29 2.46
N VAL A 1010 23.50 -41.90 2.70
CA VAL A 1010 24.27 -41.71 3.93
C VAL A 1010 24.73 -40.25 4.04
N GLU A 1011 25.37 -39.69 3.02
CA GLU A 1011 25.84 -38.29 3.03
C GLU A 1011 24.69 -37.28 3.25
N VAL A 1012 23.52 -37.50 2.64
CA VAL A 1012 22.33 -36.66 2.83
C VAL A 1012 21.73 -36.84 4.23
N SER A 1013 21.74 -38.05 4.79
CA SER A 1013 21.30 -38.32 6.17
C SER A 1013 22.22 -37.70 7.21
N GLU A 1014 23.54 -37.77 7.01
CA GLU A 1014 24.53 -37.10 7.86
C GLU A 1014 24.30 -35.58 7.86
N ALA A 1015 24.17 -34.97 6.68
CA ALA A 1015 23.89 -33.54 6.53
C ALA A 1015 22.57 -33.12 7.21
N LEU A 1016 21.48 -33.86 6.98
CA LEU A 1016 20.20 -33.64 7.67
C LEU A 1016 20.32 -33.85 9.18
N SER A 1017 21.27 -34.68 9.65
CA SER A 1017 21.46 -34.99 11.06
C SER A 1017 22.19 -33.91 11.88
N VAL A 1018 22.90 -32.97 11.24
CA VAL A 1018 23.64 -31.89 11.92
C VAL A 1018 22.70 -30.92 12.68
N GLN A 1019 23.22 -30.27 13.73
CA GLN A 1019 22.46 -29.24 14.47
C GLN A 1019 22.22 -27.96 13.65
N THR A 1020 23.21 -27.52 12.88
CA THR A 1020 23.14 -26.36 11.96
C THR A 1020 21.90 -26.42 11.07
N MET A 1021 21.31 -25.26 10.79
CA MET A 1021 20.13 -25.15 9.94
C MET A 1021 20.56 -24.87 8.49
N TYR A 1022 20.06 -25.70 7.57
CA TYR A 1022 20.15 -25.46 6.13
C TYR A 1022 18.98 -24.57 5.65
N PRO A 1023 19.07 -23.96 4.46
CA PRO A 1023 17.95 -23.25 3.85
C PRO A 1023 16.73 -24.14 3.71
N THR A 1024 15.57 -23.51 3.74
CA THR A 1024 14.25 -24.08 3.39
C THR A 1024 14.35 -25.03 2.19
N GLN A 1025 14.90 -24.55 1.07
CA GLN A 1025 15.05 -25.30 -0.18
C GLN A 1025 15.87 -26.59 0.01
N THR A 1026 17.07 -26.47 0.58
CA THR A 1026 17.97 -27.62 0.78
C THR A 1026 17.37 -28.64 1.74
N ALA A 1027 16.80 -28.20 2.86
CA ALA A 1027 16.19 -29.10 3.84
C ALA A 1027 14.97 -29.83 3.24
N ALA A 1028 14.12 -29.14 2.50
CA ALA A 1028 12.97 -29.73 1.83
C ALA A 1028 13.37 -30.71 0.72
N TYR A 1029 14.31 -30.35 -0.16
CA TYR A 1029 14.75 -31.23 -1.26
C TYR A 1029 15.44 -32.49 -0.74
N ALA A 1030 16.29 -32.36 0.29
CA ALA A 1030 16.94 -33.48 0.94
C ALA A 1030 15.93 -34.45 1.59
N LEU A 1031 14.91 -33.94 2.28
CA LEU A 1031 13.80 -34.77 2.79
C LEU A 1031 13.04 -35.49 1.68
N ILE A 1032 12.76 -34.83 0.54
CA ILE A 1032 12.04 -35.43 -0.59
C ILE A 1032 12.85 -36.57 -1.22
N ALA A 1033 14.13 -36.33 -1.51
CA ALA A 1033 15.03 -37.34 -2.08
C ALA A 1033 15.21 -38.54 -1.14
N ALA A 1034 15.42 -38.28 0.16
CA ALA A 1034 15.47 -39.32 1.17
C ALA A 1034 14.16 -40.12 1.27
N SER A 1035 13.00 -39.44 1.24
CA SER A 1035 11.69 -40.11 1.28
C SER A 1035 11.48 -41.03 0.07
N LYS A 1036 11.87 -40.57 -1.13
CA LYS A 1036 11.84 -41.39 -2.36
C LYS A 1036 12.81 -42.58 -2.30
N TYR A 1037 14.02 -42.40 -1.73
CA TYR A 1037 14.95 -43.50 -1.48
C TYR A 1037 14.38 -44.54 -0.50
N ILE A 1038 13.89 -44.10 0.66
CA ILE A 1038 13.35 -44.97 1.72
C ILE A 1038 12.14 -45.76 1.20
N THR A 1039 11.26 -45.13 0.43
CA THR A 1039 10.10 -45.79 -0.20
C THR A 1039 10.50 -46.87 -1.23
N ALA A 1040 11.70 -46.79 -1.79
CA ALA A 1040 12.21 -47.76 -2.77
C ALA A 1040 13.13 -48.84 -2.18
N TYR A 1041 13.91 -48.52 -1.14
CA TYR A 1041 15.06 -49.31 -0.68
C TYR A 1041 15.27 -49.33 0.86
N ALA A 1042 14.21 -49.25 1.67
CA ALA A 1042 14.33 -49.36 3.12
C ALA A 1042 15.03 -50.68 3.54
N LEU A 1043 15.93 -50.62 4.52
CA LEU A 1043 16.69 -51.79 5.00
C LEU A 1043 15.83 -52.74 5.85
N THR A 1044 14.78 -52.21 6.49
CA THR A 1044 13.74 -52.97 7.18
C THR A 1044 12.39 -52.30 6.98
N ASP A 1045 11.38 -53.06 6.53
CA ASP A 1045 10.02 -52.54 6.27
C ASP A 1045 9.26 -52.13 7.54
N LYS A 1046 9.74 -52.56 8.73
CA LYS A 1046 9.04 -52.42 10.01
C LYS A 1046 9.97 -52.05 11.16
N VAL A 1047 9.53 -51.10 11.99
CA VAL A 1047 10.15 -50.81 13.29
C VAL A 1047 9.55 -51.74 14.36
N ASN A 1048 10.42 -52.34 15.19
CA ASN A 1048 10.04 -53.09 16.38
C ASN A 1048 10.99 -52.73 17.55
N ALA A 1049 10.49 -51.93 18.48
CA ALA A 1049 11.25 -51.42 19.62
C ALA A 1049 10.35 -51.32 20.87
N SER A 1050 10.93 -50.96 22.01
CA SER A 1050 10.18 -50.56 23.21
C SER A 1050 10.96 -49.51 23.98
N TYR A 1051 10.29 -48.52 24.55
CA TYR A 1051 10.94 -47.46 25.32
C TYR A 1051 10.38 -47.33 26.73
N GLU A 1052 11.28 -47.01 27.67
CA GLU A 1052 10.92 -46.67 29.05
C GLU A 1052 11.09 -45.16 29.27
N TYR A 1053 10.01 -44.48 29.62
CA TYR A 1053 10.01 -43.05 29.93
C TYR A 1053 9.01 -42.73 31.05
N ASN A 1054 9.43 -41.91 32.02
CA ASN A 1054 8.63 -41.53 33.20
C ASN A 1054 7.94 -42.73 33.90
N GLY A 1055 8.65 -43.86 34.04
CA GLY A 1055 8.16 -45.08 34.69
C GLY A 1055 7.14 -45.91 33.90
N LYS A 1056 6.90 -45.58 32.62
CA LYS A 1056 6.08 -46.37 31.69
C LYS A 1056 6.97 -47.02 30.64
N ASN A 1057 6.79 -48.32 30.42
CA ASN A 1057 7.35 -49.04 29.28
C ASN A 1057 6.28 -49.15 28.19
N ILE A 1058 6.62 -48.81 26.95
CA ILE A 1058 5.70 -48.74 25.80
C ILE A 1058 6.36 -49.40 24.59
N GLU A 1059 5.66 -50.34 23.97
CA GLU A 1059 6.09 -50.98 22.71
C GLU A 1059 5.83 -50.08 21.50
N ILE A 1060 6.76 -50.08 20.55
CA ILE A 1060 6.67 -49.40 19.25
C ILE A 1060 6.76 -50.48 18.17
N VAL A 1061 5.62 -50.81 17.58
CA VAL A 1061 5.51 -51.68 16.42
C VAL A 1061 4.86 -50.89 15.30
N ALA A 1062 5.56 -50.75 14.16
CA ALA A 1062 5.05 -50.02 13.00
C ALA A 1062 5.35 -50.76 11.70
N ASP A 1063 4.34 -50.87 10.82
CA ASP A 1063 4.46 -51.42 9.46
C ASP A 1063 5.09 -50.43 8.45
N LYS A 1064 6.02 -49.61 8.94
CA LYS A 1064 6.76 -48.58 8.21
C LYS A 1064 8.20 -48.52 8.71
N PRO A 1065 9.15 -48.07 7.87
CA PRO A 1065 10.57 -47.96 8.24
C PRO A 1065 10.86 -46.84 9.25
N ILE A 1066 9.90 -45.94 9.53
CA ILE A 1066 10.01 -44.89 10.54
C ILE A 1066 8.76 -44.87 11.41
N ALA A 1067 8.96 -44.74 12.73
CA ALA A 1067 7.93 -44.50 13.73
C ALA A 1067 8.26 -43.20 14.49
N ILE A 1068 7.25 -42.38 14.80
CA ILE A 1068 7.40 -41.15 15.59
C ILE A 1068 6.40 -41.19 16.73
N VAL A 1069 6.86 -41.03 17.97
CA VAL A 1069 6.01 -41.00 19.18
C VAL A 1069 6.27 -39.74 20.00
N ASP A 1070 5.22 -39.19 20.61
CA ASP A 1070 5.34 -38.05 21.52
C ASP A 1070 5.85 -38.50 22.90
N LEU A 1071 6.81 -37.76 23.47
CA LEU A 1071 7.32 -37.95 24.82
C LEU A 1071 6.64 -36.91 25.75
N PRO A 1072 5.74 -37.32 26.67
CA PRO A 1072 5.00 -36.39 27.52
C PRO A 1072 5.91 -35.74 28.57
N LEU A 1073 6.35 -34.51 28.29
CA LEU A 1073 7.21 -33.71 29.15
C LEU A 1073 6.48 -33.25 30.43
N SER A 1074 7.11 -33.47 31.58
CA SER A 1074 6.65 -32.93 32.88
C SER A 1074 7.15 -31.51 33.17
N GLY A 1075 8.02 -30.96 32.32
CA GLY A 1075 8.67 -29.65 32.51
C GLY A 1075 9.89 -29.47 31.61
N SER A 1076 10.72 -28.48 31.95
CA SER A 1076 12.04 -28.21 31.34
C SER A 1076 13.16 -28.72 32.26
N GLY A 1077 14.32 -29.09 31.70
CA GLY A 1077 15.44 -29.71 32.40
C GLY A 1077 15.83 -31.09 31.86
N ALA A 1078 16.78 -31.75 32.52
CA ALA A 1078 17.29 -33.06 32.10
C ALA A 1078 16.23 -34.18 32.19
N GLN A 1079 16.21 -35.05 31.19
CA GLN A 1079 15.28 -36.15 30.97
C GLN A 1079 16.06 -37.43 30.68
N LYS A 1080 15.52 -38.58 31.11
CA LYS A 1080 16.12 -39.91 30.89
C LYS A 1080 15.15 -40.82 30.17
N LEU A 1081 15.63 -41.47 29.12
CA LEU A 1081 14.88 -42.39 28.27
C LEU A 1081 15.69 -43.67 28.09
N GLN A 1082 15.05 -44.84 28.19
CA GLN A 1082 15.64 -46.10 27.73
C GLN A 1082 14.96 -46.54 26.44
N ILE A 1083 15.71 -47.07 25.48
CA ILE A 1083 15.19 -47.54 24.19
C ILE A 1083 15.81 -48.90 23.88
N LYS A 1084 14.97 -49.93 23.76
CA LYS A 1084 15.37 -51.28 23.41
C LYS A 1084 14.97 -51.62 21.98
N ASN A 1085 15.90 -52.11 21.19
CA ASN A 1085 15.63 -52.67 19.87
C ASN A 1085 15.13 -54.12 20.04
N ASN A 1086 13.89 -54.40 19.61
CA ASN A 1086 13.26 -55.73 19.64
C ASN A 1086 13.25 -56.39 18.24
N GLY A 1087 13.80 -55.70 17.23
CA GLY A 1087 13.94 -56.17 15.85
C GLY A 1087 15.20 -56.99 15.61
N LYS A 1088 15.47 -57.26 14.32
CA LYS A 1088 16.60 -58.05 13.84
C LYS A 1088 17.66 -57.25 13.06
N GLY A 1089 17.38 -55.98 12.78
CA GLY A 1089 18.31 -55.03 12.15
C GLY A 1089 18.58 -53.85 13.08
N VAL A 1090 19.62 -53.08 12.78
CA VAL A 1090 19.96 -51.84 13.50
C VAL A 1090 18.80 -50.86 13.40
N LEU A 1091 18.49 -50.17 14.51
CA LEU A 1091 17.56 -49.05 14.55
C LEU A 1091 18.30 -47.78 14.97
N PHE A 1092 18.05 -46.69 14.25
CA PHE A 1092 18.48 -45.36 14.65
C PHE A 1092 17.38 -44.72 15.48
N ALA A 1093 17.74 -44.02 16.56
CA ALA A 1093 16.80 -43.34 17.43
C ALA A 1093 17.19 -41.87 17.59
N LYS A 1094 16.20 -40.97 17.54
CA LYS A 1094 16.43 -39.53 17.66
C LYS A 1094 15.37 -38.86 18.53
N VAL A 1095 15.80 -38.24 19.62
CA VAL A 1095 14.93 -37.40 20.44
C VAL A 1095 15.00 -35.97 19.90
N VAL A 1096 13.89 -35.46 19.38
CA VAL A 1096 13.74 -34.08 18.93
C VAL A 1096 13.00 -33.29 20.00
N VAL A 1097 13.59 -32.19 20.45
CA VAL A 1097 13.04 -31.30 21.49
C VAL A 1097 12.84 -29.92 20.89
N SER A 1098 11.65 -29.34 21.02
CA SER A 1098 11.38 -27.95 20.65
C SER A 1098 10.85 -27.17 21.84
N GLY A 1099 11.11 -25.86 21.86
CA GLY A 1099 10.52 -24.91 22.80
C GLY A 1099 10.75 -23.47 22.32
N ILE A 1100 9.94 -22.53 22.80
CA ILE A 1100 10.24 -21.10 22.61
C ILE A 1100 11.02 -20.63 23.85
N PRO A 1101 12.29 -20.21 23.72
CA PRO A 1101 13.09 -19.75 24.86
C PRO A 1101 12.46 -18.55 25.58
N ALA A 1102 12.68 -18.43 26.88
CA ALA A 1102 12.24 -17.26 27.65
C ALA A 1102 12.95 -15.99 27.16
N ALA A 1103 12.30 -14.83 27.29
CA ALA A 1103 12.84 -13.56 26.77
C ALA A 1103 14.12 -13.06 27.49
N ASP A 1104 14.52 -13.70 28.59
CA ASP A 1104 15.77 -13.52 29.33
C ASP A 1104 16.76 -14.69 29.17
N GLU A 1105 16.39 -15.80 28.52
CA GLU A 1105 17.35 -16.81 28.08
C GLU A 1105 18.11 -16.26 26.86
N SER A 1106 19.27 -15.64 27.09
CA SER A 1106 20.04 -14.97 26.03
C SER A 1106 20.58 -15.97 25.01
N ILE A 1107 19.82 -16.15 23.91
CA ILE A 1107 20.34 -16.68 22.65
C ILE A 1107 21.53 -15.79 22.26
N ALA A 1108 22.73 -16.35 22.28
CA ALA A 1108 23.95 -15.58 22.04
C ALA A 1108 23.91 -14.94 20.65
N ALA A 1109 24.22 -13.64 20.57
CA ALA A 1109 24.18 -12.88 19.31
C ALA A 1109 25.15 -13.49 18.28
N ALA A 1110 24.59 -14.08 17.22
CA ALA A 1110 25.32 -14.89 16.24
C ALA A 1110 25.30 -14.25 14.85
N ASN A 1111 26.37 -13.55 14.49
CA ASN A 1111 26.55 -12.93 13.18
C ASN A 1111 27.22 -13.92 12.21
N SER A 1112 26.57 -14.25 11.08
CA SER A 1112 27.10 -15.20 10.07
C SER A 1112 27.20 -14.58 8.66
N GLY A 1113 28.03 -13.53 8.54
CA GLY A 1113 28.25 -12.79 7.30
C GLY A 1113 27.44 -11.50 7.17
N ILE A 1114 26.42 -11.33 8.00
CA ILE A 1114 25.69 -10.06 8.17
C ILE A 1114 26.03 -9.51 9.56
N ILE A 1115 26.21 -8.19 9.64
CA ILE A 1115 26.33 -7.43 10.88
C ILE A 1115 25.08 -6.55 10.99
N ILE A 1116 24.42 -6.56 12.15
CA ILE A 1116 23.27 -5.70 12.45
C ILE A 1116 23.63 -4.82 13.65
N GLU A 1117 23.53 -3.50 13.47
CA GLU A 1117 23.64 -2.50 14.53
C GLU A 1117 22.28 -1.84 14.74
N THR A 1118 21.82 -1.72 15.99
CA THR A 1118 20.63 -0.92 16.33
C THR A 1118 21.03 0.19 17.29
N VAL A 1119 20.80 1.44 16.90
CA VAL A 1119 21.00 2.63 17.73
C VAL A 1119 19.66 3.34 17.88
N TYR A 1120 19.28 3.68 19.11
CA TYR A 1120 18.09 4.46 19.38
C TYR A 1120 18.48 5.92 19.59
N THR A 1121 17.81 6.84 18.89
CA THR A 1121 18.07 8.29 18.98
C THR A 1121 16.82 9.08 19.30
N ASP A 1122 16.96 10.30 19.82
CA ASP A 1122 15.90 11.30 19.73
C ASP A 1122 15.69 11.76 18.27
N LEU A 1123 14.76 12.69 18.05
CA LEU A 1123 14.47 13.23 16.73
C LEU A 1123 15.60 14.14 16.19
N ASP A 1124 16.45 14.68 17.06
CA ASP A 1124 17.67 15.43 16.69
C ASP A 1124 18.83 14.48 16.30
N GLY A 1125 18.64 13.16 16.36
CA GLY A 1125 19.64 12.14 16.02
C GLY A 1125 20.66 11.82 17.13
N LYS A 1126 20.45 12.27 18.38
CA LYS A 1126 21.33 11.99 19.52
C LYS A 1126 20.91 10.70 20.23
N THR A 1127 21.86 9.85 20.61
CA THR A 1127 21.57 8.54 21.24
C THR A 1127 20.79 8.68 22.57
N VAL A 1128 19.75 7.87 22.76
CA VAL A 1128 18.92 7.84 23.99
C VAL A 1128 19.08 6.56 24.80
N ASP A 1129 19.01 6.69 26.13
CA ASP A 1129 18.98 5.56 27.06
C ASP A 1129 17.57 4.94 27.12
N ILE A 1130 17.36 3.89 26.33
CA ILE A 1130 16.08 3.18 26.26
C ILE A 1130 15.61 2.58 27.60
N SER A 1131 16.51 2.41 28.58
CA SER A 1131 16.14 1.89 29.91
C SER A 1131 15.43 2.92 30.80
N LYS A 1132 15.39 4.20 30.39
CA LYS A 1132 14.84 5.32 31.18
C LYS A 1132 13.96 6.27 30.37
N LEU A 1133 13.32 5.77 29.30
CA LEU A 1133 12.40 6.57 28.48
C LEU A 1133 11.23 7.09 29.33
N LYS A 1134 10.89 8.37 29.12
CA LYS A 1134 9.74 9.01 29.72
C LYS A 1134 8.48 8.73 28.88
N ALA A 1135 7.35 8.50 29.53
CA ALA A 1135 6.08 8.33 28.84
C ALA A 1135 5.75 9.57 27.96
N GLY A 1136 5.35 9.32 26.72
CA GLY A 1136 5.07 10.33 25.69
C GLY A 1136 6.27 10.77 24.85
N THR A 1137 7.50 10.31 25.13
CA THR A 1137 8.68 10.65 24.31
C THR A 1137 8.66 9.94 22.96
N ASP A 1138 8.74 10.71 21.87
CA ASP A 1138 9.06 10.21 20.54
C ASP A 1138 10.58 9.98 20.38
N PHE A 1139 10.96 8.91 19.69
CA PHE A 1139 12.35 8.53 19.42
C PHE A 1139 12.43 7.66 18.15
N THR A 1140 13.63 7.44 17.61
CA THR A 1140 13.86 6.68 16.37
C THR A 1140 14.73 5.46 16.63
N ALA A 1141 14.32 4.29 16.16
CA ALA A 1141 15.19 3.13 16.00
C ALA A 1141 15.92 3.22 14.65
N VAL A 1142 17.24 3.39 14.69
CA VAL A 1142 18.12 3.42 13.51
C VAL A 1142 18.84 2.08 13.42
N VAL A 1143 18.46 1.26 12.45
CA VAL A 1143 19.06 -0.06 12.21
C VAL A 1143 19.98 -0.01 10.99
N ARG A 1144 21.25 -0.36 11.17
CA ARG A 1144 22.19 -0.58 10.08
C ARG A 1144 22.33 -2.08 9.84
N VAL A 1145 22.23 -2.48 8.58
CA VAL A 1145 22.52 -3.85 8.15
C VAL A 1145 23.69 -3.77 7.17
N THR A 1146 24.80 -4.41 7.54
CA THR A 1146 26.05 -4.41 6.78
C THR A 1146 26.36 -5.82 6.28
N ASN A 1147 26.63 -5.94 4.98
CA ASN A 1147 27.20 -7.15 4.41
C ASN A 1147 28.69 -7.23 4.79
N SER A 1148 29.13 -8.30 5.46
CA SER A 1148 30.52 -8.43 5.93
C SER A 1148 31.51 -8.84 4.82
N GLY A 1149 31.09 -8.85 3.55
CA GLY A 1149 31.90 -9.14 2.35
C GLY A 1149 32.32 -10.60 2.15
N ASN A 1150 32.27 -11.42 3.19
CA ASN A 1150 32.80 -12.78 3.24
C ASN A 1150 32.05 -13.82 2.37
N LYS A 1151 30.93 -13.46 1.73
CA LYS A 1151 30.07 -14.39 0.96
C LYS A 1151 29.49 -13.78 -0.33
N GLY A 1152 30.05 -12.67 -0.83
CA GLY A 1152 29.52 -11.97 -2.01
C GLY A 1152 28.30 -11.09 -1.69
N ASP A 1153 27.45 -10.87 -2.69
CA ASP A 1153 26.20 -10.09 -2.57
C ASP A 1153 25.09 -10.90 -1.87
N TYR A 1154 24.21 -10.22 -1.14
CA TYR A 1154 23.05 -10.80 -0.49
C TYR A 1154 21.76 -10.28 -1.12
N GLU A 1155 21.04 -11.15 -1.80
CA GLU A 1155 19.73 -10.84 -2.36
C GLU A 1155 18.62 -11.23 -1.37
N GLN A 1156 17.43 -10.67 -1.55
CA GLN A 1156 16.18 -11.19 -0.96
C GLN A 1156 16.14 -11.27 0.59
N LEU A 1157 16.89 -10.40 1.29
CA LEU A 1157 16.92 -10.37 2.76
C LEU A 1157 15.60 -9.86 3.36
N ALA A 1158 15.28 -10.34 4.56
CA ALA A 1158 14.19 -9.85 5.40
C ALA A 1158 14.73 -9.43 6.77
N LEU A 1159 14.73 -8.13 7.06
CA LEU A 1159 14.97 -7.59 8.40
C LEU A 1159 13.65 -7.61 9.18
N THR A 1160 13.63 -8.33 10.30
CA THR A 1160 12.50 -8.36 11.24
C THR A 1160 12.83 -7.55 12.48
N GLN A 1161 12.14 -6.43 12.68
CA GLN A 1161 12.28 -5.57 13.86
C GLN A 1161 11.04 -5.74 14.73
N VAL A 1162 11.13 -6.51 15.82
CA VAL A 1162 10.10 -6.58 16.86
C VAL A 1162 10.46 -5.56 17.95
N PHE A 1163 9.47 -4.78 18.39
CA PHE A 1163 9.67 -3.74 19.41
C PHE A 1163 9.04 -4.14 20.75
N ALA A 1164 9.54 -3.51 21.83
CA ALA A 1164 9.01 -3.69 23.17
C ALA A 1164 7.56 -3.19 23.24
N SER A 1165 6.69 -3.95 23.90
CA SER A 1165 5.24 -3.70 23.96
C SER A 1165 4.84 -2.32 24.49
N GLY A 1166 5.67 -1.71 25.33
CA GLY A 1166 5.45 -0.36 25.86
C GLY A 1166 5.54 0.78 24.83
N TRP A 1167 5.97 0.48 23.60
CA TRP A 1167 6.18 1.45 22.53
C TRP A 1167 5.12 1.29 21.43
N GLU A 1168 4.61 2.40 20.88
CA GLU A 1168 3.80 2.37 19.65
C GLU A 1168 4.61 2.84 18.43
N ILE A 1169 4.44 2.16 17.30
CA ILE A 1169 5.06 2.52 16.02
C ILE A 1169 4.26 3.66 15.37
N ILE A 1170 4.97 4.70 14.92
CA ILE A 1170 4.39 5.84 14.20
C ILE A 1170 4.51 5.57 12.70
N ASN A 1171 3.45 5.00 12.12
CA ASN A 1171 3.31 4.74 10.68
C ASN A 1171 3.12 6.07 9.92
N GLY A 1172 4.02 6.39 8.98
CA GLY A 1172 4.01 7.65 8.22
C GLY A 1172 3.04 7.68 7.04
N ARG A 1173 2.64 6.51 6.51
CA ARG A 1173 1.77 6.36 5.31
C ARG A 1173 0.37 6.93 5.52
N ILE A 1174 -0.09 6.86 6.76
CA ILE A 1174 -1.37 7.45 7.18
C ILE A 1174 -1.32 8.98 7.01
N PHE A 1175 -0.20 9.60 7.41
CA PHE A 1175 -0.03 11.06 7.58
C PHE A 1175 0.81 11.75 6.49
N GLU A 1176 1.02 11.10 5.34
CA GLU A 1176 1.75 11.66 4.19
C GLU A 1176 3.16 12.19 4.53
N THR A 1177 3.75 11.73 5.63
CA THR A 1177 5.14 11.95 6.02
C THR A 1177 5.95 10.79 5.47
N ASP A 1178 6.86 11.08 4.52
CA ASP A 1178 7.42 10.03 3.67
C ASP A 1178 8.26 9.05 4.50
N GLU A 1179 7.78 7.81 4.64
CA GLU A 1179 8.62 6.74 5.19
C GLU A 1179 9.86 6.58 4.30
N GLU A 1180 9.69 6.62 2.97
CA GLU A 1180 10.79 6.60 1.99
C GLU A 1180 11.77 7.78 2.13
N GLY A 1181 11.28 8.97 2.49
CA GLY A 1181 12.15 10.14 2.76
C GLY A 1181 12.90 10.05 4.09
N ASN A 1182 12.39 9.27 5.05
CA ASN A 1182 13.08 8.96 6.30
C ASN A 1182 14.04 7.77 6.19
N GLN A 1183 13.81 6.84 5.26
CA GLN A 1183 14.77 5.78 4.94
C GLN A 1183 15.99 6.36 4.22
N LYS A 1184 17.21 6.09 4.72
CA LYS A 1184 18.45 6.45 4.01
C LYS A 1184 18.82 5.43 2.92
N SER A 1185 17.99 4.42 2.71
CA SER A 1185 18.28 3.27 1.85
C SER A 1185 16.99 2.66 1.32
N ALA A 1186 16.92 2.43 0.01
CA ALA A 1186 15.76 1.80 -0.61
C ALA A 1186 15.57 0.36 -0.10
N ALA A 1187 14.32 0.07 0.28
CA ALA A 1187 13.79 -1.26 0.54
C ALA A 1187 12.87 -1.66 -0.62
N ASP A 1188 12.78 -2.95 -0.88
CA ASP A 1188 11.97 -3.54 -1.95
C ASP A 1188 10.49 -3.62 -1.51
N TYR A 1189 10.25 -3.80 -0.20
CA TYR A 1189 8.94 -3.69 0.45
C TYR A 1189 9.09 -3.47 1.97
N ILE A 1190 8.12 -2.81 2.61
CA ILE A 1190 8.05 -2.64 4.07
C ILE A 1190 6.62 -2.93 4.55
N ASP A 1191 6.47 -3.85 5.50
CA ASP A 1191 5.20 -4.20 6.16
C ASP A 1191 5.20 -3.72 7.63
N VAL A 1192 4.31 -2.78 7.95
CA VAL A 1192 4.19 -2.17 9.28
C VAL A 1192 2.99 -2.78 10.02
N ARG A 1193 3.26 -3.43 11.15
CA ARG A 1193 2.26 -4.08 12.01
C ARG A 1193 2.23 -3.43 13.40
N ASP A 1194 1.35 -3.91 14.28
CA ASP A 1194 1.10 -3.31 15.60
C ASP A 1194 2.33 -3.29 16.54
N ASP A 1195 3.27 -4.21 16.37
CA ASP A 1195 4.38 -4.48 17.30
C ASP A 1195 5.74 -4.68 16.61
N ARG A 1196 5.78 -4.58 15.28
CA ARG A 1196 6.94 -4.91 14.45
C ARG A 1196 6.90 -4.23 13.10
N VAL A 1197 8.08 -4.13 12.49
CA VAL A 1197 8.27 -3.78 11.07
C VAL A 1197 9.05 -4.90 10.39
N TYR A 1198 8.60 -5.31 9.21
CA TYR A 1198 9.36 -6.16 8.30
C TYR A 1198 9.86 -5.32 7.13
N THR A 1199 11.16 -5.39 6.85
CA THR A 1199 11.82 -4.63 5.78
C THR A 1199 12.55 -5.60 4.85
N TYR A 1200 12.16 -5.63 3.57
CA TYR A 1200 12.69 -6.54 2.55
C TYR A 1200 13.63 -5.78 1.61
N PHE A 1201 14.81 -6.31 1.32
CA PHE A 1201 15.85 -5.62 0.55
C PHE A 1201 16.96 -6.56 0.08
N SER A 1202 17.76 -6.10 -0.90
CA SER A 1202 19.07 -6.68 -1.23
C SER A 1202 20.23 -5.79 -0.77
N LEU A 1203 21.42 -6.38 -0.60
CA LEU A 1203 22.64 -5.83 0.02
C LEU A 1203 23.91 -6.31 -0.72
N ARG A 1204 24.57 -5.43 -1.48
CA ARG A 1204 25.81 -5.76 -2.21
C ARG A 1204 26.97 -6.05 -1.25
N ASN A 1205 28.03 -6.69 -1.76
CA ASN A 1205 29.26 -6.94 -1.03
C ASN A 1205 29.79 -5.65 -0.37
N SER A 1206 29.98 -5.69 0.95
CA SER A 1206 30.44 -4.56 1.77
C SER A 1206 29.52 -3.32 1.77
N GLU A 1207 28.29 -3.42 1.25
CA GLU A 1207 27.27 -2.37 1.39
C GLU A 1207 26.74 -2.31 2.83
N THR A 1208 26.30 -1.12 3.25
CA THR A 1208 25.53 -0.92 4.48
C THR A 1208 24.25 -0.16 4.15
N LYS A 1209 23.08 -0.77 4.40
CA LYS A 1209 21.80 -0.08 4.35
C LYS A 1209 21.38 0.38 5.74
N THR A 1210 20.75 1.55 5.83
CA THR A 1210 20.29 2.14 7.10
C THR A 1210 18.79 2.40 7.04
N PHE A 1211 18.06 1.71 7.91
CA PHE A 1211 16.62 1.84 8.04
C PHE A 1211 16.25 2.58 9.33
N LYS A 1212 15.18 3.38 9.29
CA LYS A 1212 14.61 4.09 10.44
C LYS A 1212 13.19 3.61 10.70
N VAL A 1213 12.82 3.54 11.98
CA VAL A 1213 11.44 3.37 12.46
C VAL A 1213 11.20 4.35 13.61
N THR A 1214 10.18 5.20 13.50
CA THR A 1214 9.82 6.17 14.55
C THR A 1214 8.86 5.52 15.56
N LEU A 1215 9.14 5.72 16.84
CA LEU A 1215 8.50 5.06 17.98
C LEU A 1215 8.07 6.11 19.02
N ASN A 1216 6.97 5.86 19.72
CA ASN A 1216 6.60 6.62 20.92
C ASN A 1216 6.68 5.72 22.16
N ALA A 1217 7.30 6.19 23.23
CA ALA A 1217 7.30 5.53 24.53
C ALA A 1217 5.95 5.76 25.24
N THR A 1218 4.91 5.02 24.85
CA THR A 1218 3.52 5.32 25.20
C THR A 1218 3.10 4.82 26.60
N TYR A 1219 3.51 3.61 26.99
CA TYR A 1219 2.97 2.94 28.19
C TYR A 1219 3.99 2.88 29.35
N ASN A 1220 3.47 2.93 30.60
CA ASN A 1220 4.29 2.84 31.80
C ASN A 1220 4.44 1.37 32.25
N GLY A 1221 5.68 0.88 32.37
CA GLY A 1221 5.96 -0.49 32.77
C GLY A 1221 7.43 -0.89 32.59
N ARG A 1222 7.71 -2.19 32.74
CA ARG A 1222 8.96 -2.84 32.31
C ARG A 1222 8.63 -3.88 31.24
N PHE A 1223 8.98 -3.54 30.01
CA PHE A 1223 8.74 -4.30 28.80
C PHE A 1223 10.05 -4.92 28.29
N ARG A 1224 9.97 -5.83 27.32
CA ARG A 1224 11.10 -6.62 26.80
C ARG A 1224 11.18 -6.59 25.28
#